data_AF-M5RZG3-F1
#
_entry.id   AF-M5RZG3-F1
#
_cell.length_a   1.000
_cell.length_b   1.000
_cell.length_c   1.000
_cell.angle_alpha   90.00
_cell.angle_beta   90.00
_cell.angle_gamma   90.00
#
_symmetry.space_group_name_H-M   'P 1'
#
loop_
_entity.id
_entity.type
_entity.pdbx_description
1 polymer ?
#
loop_
_entity_poly.entity_id
_entity_poly.type
_entity_poly.pdbx_seq_one_letter_code
_entity_poly.pdbx_strand_id
1 'polypeptide(L)'
;MQDVDPESTAVDDTYGGIIGNVGLNVPAGNGLLANDLGGPANVTAVNGGANVGIATATTHGTVTVQADGSFLYEPDAGNLTADSFTYELDTATTATVNLTFGTDLVWFIDVTPSGAGNEGTLSDPFTSIADYHGVAAAGDKVFIAEGSYTGPLNLNNNTIVIGEGASGTTASLLGVTEPTDSRTLPGVGGTAPVITSAGNGINLASGNTIRGVDIGNTTGTGISGVSVGTATVSDVSITGTGAGVNIITGTLAMSFDEISSSNAAGITLSGVGGDFDVTTGTIDSGNSTAVSISGNPIDLGVTLGSVSSNGATNGIVLSNTTGSFTVTGDGGSSQNGSGGSILNSTGDAISLTTVTNISLDQMTVDDIGGHGVFGTGVVNLSISNSTFEDIGDVANEDAFSFRTQTGGTDNNLSGTFTLDNVDVTRFHDTGVHIYNETGTLTANIINDSDFSDNDDTNGVFGINVETEGDANMTLLINGSDFDNIESNIVRYDAGSTGINDVTILNSTSVGGGGPNDFPNGGGIELQANNSSSTTFDIRSNTLVDMRGDIVRIVSSSGNGNFEGRIGGPNASDGNTLSGSAQGDGIHIENFSHNATGIEVWTILVQNNEIGIDTSGIAGGPFNGIGDDGIQINIGDHDGISNITIADNQLGNIASEGIKTFFDDDLAGGTNPDNRLSITDNTFTSITSGQGIEHDTRDTAETCLHIAGNTLGTAEIIIDVRDSSTATISQANVAALSAANGGATVIEQNNGISGFNVPCNPVLPGAPLLLESEPGLVAGGVLLDALGLSHAISEAHNYWTRQGISQSQQSQLANAEYFIRDLADGVLGRAFRNTVYIDSNAAGIGWQLGSGLGIDLVDVLTHELGHVLGFDDVYDSHREGDVMYGIRSPSQDLINASRMNGFDHALLLGSSSVDRLMSDWDDDDLSDSLGIDLPVDLQTKRRGKASPFTGTIDLIDVVDRLRQQSDGESAAEEQRESEEDTVTLLAEGRS
;
A
#
# COMPACT_ATOMS: atom_id res chain seq x y z
N MET A 1 -23.51 -89.86 33.97
CA MET A 1 -23.86 -88.80 33.01
C MET A 1 -22.59 -88.57 32.22
N GLN A 2 -22.58 -89.06 30.99
CA GLN A 2 -21.50 -88.74 30.05
C GLN A 2 -21.81 -87.31 29.60
N ASP A 3 -20.89 -86.41 29.91
CA ASP A 3 -20.93 -85.02 29.45
C ASP A 3 -20.91 -85.09 27.92
N VAL A 4 -22.05 -84.82 27.30
CA VAL A 4 -22.12 -84.65 25.84
C VAL A 4 -21.71 -83.20 25.66
N ASP A 5 -20.46 -82.99 25.27
CA ASP A 5 -19.99 -81.68 24.82
C ASP A 5 -20.99 -81.22 23.75
N PRO A 6 -21.62 -80.02 23.87
CA PRO A 6 -22.61 -79.59 22.91
C PRO A 6 -21.98 -79.55 21.51
N GLU A 7 -22.55 -80.31 20.56
CA GLU A 7 -22.17 -80.25 19.15
C GLU A 7 -22.25 -78.81 18.67
N SER A 8 -21.19 -78.35 18.00
CA SER A 8 -21.17 -76.99 17.46
C SER A 8 -22.26 -76.81 16.41
N THR A 9 -22.93 -75.66 16.46
CA THR A 9 -24.02 -75.28 15.57
C THR A 9 -23.67 -73.96 14.89
N ALA A 10 -23.59 -74.00 13.56
CA ALA A 10 -23.39 -72.84 12.71
C ALA A 10 -24.60 -71.87 12.77
N VAL A 11 -24.34 -70.58 12.84
CA VAL A 11 -25.32 -69.48 12.91
C VAL A 11 -25.08 -68.51 11.75
N ASP A 12 -26.16 -67.99 11.15
CA ASP A 12 -26.06 -67.07 10.01
C ASP A 12 -25.33 -65.77 10.39
N ASP A 13 -24.42 -65.33 9.52
CA ASP A 13 -23.66 -64.09 9.65
C ASP A 13 -24.19 -63.00 8.72
N THR A 14 -23.91 -61.74 9.07
CA THR A 14 -24.21 -60.59 8.21
C THR A 14 -23.11 -59.56 8.31
N TYR A 15 -22.53 -59.20 7.17
CA TYR A 15 -21.57 -58.10 7.02
C TYR A 15 -22.18 -57.05 6.09
N GLY A 16 -22.11 -55.79 6.48
CA GLY A 16 -22.84 -54.71 5.81
C GLY A 16 -22.05 -53.43 5.62
N GLY A 17 -22.55 -52.59 4.70
CA GLY A 17 -21.88 -51.35 4.32
C GLY A 17 -20.64 -51.58 3.47
N ILE A 18 -20.54 -52.74 2.80
CA ILE A 18 -19.38 -53.08 1.96
C ILE A 18 -19.24 -52.03 0.86
N ILE A 19 -18.02 -51.50 0.70
CA ILE A 19 -17.68 -50.59 -0.38
C ILE A 19 -17.41 -51.45 -1.63
N GLY A 20 -18.10 -51.14 -2.74
CA GLY A 20 -17.88 -51.80 -4.02
C GLY A 20 -16.42 -51.66 -4.43
N ASN A 21 -15.87 -52.71 -5.07
CA ASN A 21 -14.46 -52.81 -5.49
C ASN A 21 -13.39 -52.80 -4.38
N VAL A 22 -13.76 -52.74 -3.09
CA VAL A 22 -12.79 -52.74 -1.97
C VAL A 22 -12.74 -54.10 -1.29
N GLY A 23 -13.91 -54.68 -0.97
CA GLY A 23 -14.01 -55.97 -0.29
C GLY A 23 -13.79 -55.93 1.23
N LEU A 24 -13.69 -57.12 1.84
CA LEU A 24 -13.56 -57.33 3.29
C LEU A 24 -12.35 -58.19 3.62
N ASN A 25 -11.72 -57.91 4.76
CA ASN A 25 -10.71 -58.76 5.40
C ASN A 25 -11.12 -58.99 6.86
N VAL A 26 -11.94 -60.03 7.07
CA VAL A 26 -12.56 -60.32 8.36
C VAL A 26 -11.64 -61.21 9.21
N PRO A 27 -11.12 -60.71 10.34
CA PRO A 27 -10.29 -61.51 11.23
C PRO A 27 -11.13 -62.54 12.00
N ALA A 28 -10.52 -63.63 12.45
CA ALA A 28 -11.22 -64.72 13.13
C ALA A 28 -12.07 -64.27 14.33
N GLY A 29 -11.64 -63.24 15.06
CA GLY A 29 -12.38 -62.69 16.21
C GLY A 29 -13.74 -62.06 15.87
N ASN A 30 -13.91 -61.60 14.63
CA ASN A 30 -15.17 -61.10 14.06
C ASN A 30 -15.71 -62.01 12.95
N GLY A 31 -15.06 -63.16 12.74
CA GLY A 31 -15.31 -64.07 11.62
C GLY A 31 -16.47 -65.02 11.88
N LEU A 32 -16.61 -66.02 11.02
CA LEU A 32 -17.79 -66.89 10.94
C LEU A 32 -18.08 -67.65 12.24
N LEU A 33 -17.04 -67.94 13.03
CA LEU A 33 -17.19 -68.70 14.28
C LEU A 33 -17.54 -67.82 15.50
N ALA A 34 -17.65 -66.50 15.33
CA ALA A 34 -17.78 -65.57 16.46
C ALA A 34 -19.16 -65.62 17.15
N ASN A 35 -20.22 -65.94 16.41
CA ASN A 35 -21.60 -66.07 16.90
C ASN A 35 -22.09 -67.53 16.99
N ASP A 36 -21.26 -68.49 16.56
CA ASP A 36 -21.55 -69.92 16.59
C ASP A 36 -21.66 -70.46 18.02
N LEU A 37 -22.49 -71.50 18.18
CA LEU A 37 -22.82 -72.07 19.49
C LEU A 37 -22.14 -73.43 19.68
N GLY A 38 -21.64 -73.73 20.87
CA GLY A 38 -21.08 -75.05 21.22
C GLY A 38 -19.58 -75.04 21.53
N GLY A 39 -18.92 -76.20 21.43
CA GLY A 39 -17.47 -76.34 21.60
C GLY A 39 -16.64 -75.75 20.44
N PRO A 40 -15.29 -75.79 20.51
CA PRO A 40 -14.44 -75.28 19.44
C PRO A 40 -14.71 -76.04 18.12
N ALA A 41 -15.03 -75.29 17.07
CA ALA A 41 -15.32 -75.81 15.73
C ALA A 41 -14.32 -75.26 14.71
N ASN A 42 -14.19 -75.92 13.56
CA ASN A 42 -13.48 -75.38 12.40
C ASN A 42 -14.39 -75.37 11.18
N VAL A 43 -14.21 -74.38 10.31
CA VAL A 43 -14.85 -74.41 8.99
C VAL A 43 -14.19 -75.51 8.16
N THR A 44 -15.01 -76.36 7.53
CA THR A 44 -14.55 -77.51 6.72
C THR A 44 -15.00 -77.46 5.26
N ALA A 45 -16.07 -76.73 4.95
CA ALA A 45 -16.52 -76.52 3.58
C ALA A 45 -17.10 -75.10 3.37
N VAL A 46 -17.03 -74.63 2.12
CA VAL A 46 -17.60 -73.36 1.66
C VAL A 46 -18.42 -73.66 0.40
N ASN A 47 -19.66 -73.17 0.33
CA ASN A 47 -20.61 -73.45 -0.76
C ASN A 47 -20.74 -74.96 -1.06
N GLY A 48 -20.66 -75.81 -0.03
CA GLY A 48 -20.75 -77.27 -0.12
C GLY A 48 -19.50 -77.98 -0.67
N GLY A 49 -18.39 -77.26 -0.91
CA GLY A 49 -17.10 -77.82 -1.35
C GLY A 49 -16.02 -77.72 -0.28
N ALA A 50 -15.11 -78.69 -0.22
CA ALA A 50 -13.96 -78.71 0.70
C ALA A 50 -12.85 -77.73 0.26
N ASN A 51 -13.17 -76.44 0.21
CA ASN A 51 -12.37 -75.37 -0.39
C ASN A 51 -11.82 -74.38 0.66
N VAL A 52 -11.65 -74.82 1.91
CA VAL A 52 -11.08 -73.98 2.98
C VAL A 52 -9.65 -73.58 2.59
N GLY A 53 -9.36 -72.28 2.67
CA GLY A 53 -8.11 -71.67 2.22
C GLY A 53 -7.97 -71.52 0.70
N ILE A 54 -9.04 -71.76 -0.06
CA ILE A 54 -9.06 -71.64 -1.52
C ILE A 54 -10.14 -70.63 -1.93
N ALA A 55 -9.80 -69.73 -2.86
CA ALA A 55 -10.75 -68.78 -3.43
C ALA A 55 -11.93 -69.53 -4.08
N THR A 56 -13.14 -69.23 -3.62
CA THR A 56 -14.39 -69.86 -4.05
C THR A 56 -15.32 -68.77 -4.58
N ALA A 57 -15.80 -68.93 -5.81
CA ALA A 57 -16.74 -68.00 -6.42
C ALA A 57 -18.08 -67.97 -5.65
N THR A 58 -18.61 -66.76 -5.50
CA THR A 58 -19.97 -66.47 -5.05
C THR A 58 -20.80 -65.98 -6.24
N THR A 59 -21.97 -65.36 -6.02
CA THR A 59 -22.79 -64.89 -7.15
C THR A 59 -22.24 -63.59 -7.73
N HIS A 60 -21.62 -62.76 -6.88
CA HIS A 60 -21.16 -61.41 -7.21
C HIS A 60 -19.75 -61.12 -6.66
N GLY A 61 -18.90 -62.15 -6.57
CA GLY A 61 -17.52 -62.03 -6.09
C GLY A 61 -16.81 -63.37 -5.87
N THR A 62 -15.76 -63.33 -5.05
CA THR A 62 -15.00 -64.48 -4.59
C THR A 62 -14.69 -64.38 -3.10
N VAL A 63 -14.77 -65.50 -2.39
CA VAL A 63 -14.46 -65.59 -0.95
C VAL A 63 -13.39 -66.64 -0.69
N THR A 64 -12.44 -66.32 0.19
CA THR A 64 -11.46 -67.27 0.72
C THR A 64 -11.65 -67.38 2.23
N VAL A 65 -12.23 -68.49 2.68
CA VAL A 65 -12.52 -68.74 4.10
C VAL A 65 -11.47 -69.67 4.69
N GLN A 66 -10.94 -69.33 5.87
CA GLN A 66 -9.98 -70.14 6.61
C GLN A 66 -10.67 -71.04 7.64
N ALA A 67 -9.95 -72.06 8.10
CA ALA A 67 -10.48 -73.02 9.07
C ALA A 67 -10.88 -72.37 10.41
N ASP A 68 -10.22 -71.28 10.79
CA ASP A 68 -10.48 -70.52 12.01
C ASP A 68 -11.65 -69.52 11.90
N GLY A 69 -12.35 -69.49 10.76
CA GLY A 69 -13.48 -68.59 10.52
C GLY A 69 -13.11 -67.20 10.01
N SER A 70 -11.82 -66.86 9.90
CA SER A 70 -11.41 -65.65 9.17
C SER A 70 -11.67 -65.79 7.67
N PHE A 71 -11.96 -64.69 6.98
CA PHE A 71 -12.16 -64.74 5.52
C PHE A 71 -11.83 -63.41 4.82
N LEU A 72 -11.43 -63.55 3.55
CA LEU A 72 -11.31 -62.45 2.59
C LEU A 72 -12.48 -62.53 1.60
N TYR A 73 -13.12 -61.41 1.32
CA TYR A 73 -14.13 -61.30 0.26
C TYR A 73 -13.71 -60.22 -0.73
N GLU A 74 -13.67 -60.58 -2.02
CA GLU A 74 -13.42 -59.69 -3.15
C GLU A 74 -14.70 -59.62 -4.02
N PRO A 75 -15.34 -58.46 -4.16
CA PRO A 75 -16.52 -58.30 -5.00
C PRO A 75 -16.18 -58.31 -6.49
N ASP A 76 -17.12 -58.72 -7.34
CA ASP A 76 -17.00 -58.51 -8.78
C ASP A 76 -16.97 -57.01 -9.09
N ALA A 77 -16.11 -56.60 -10.03
CA ALA A 77 -15.94 -55.20 -10.40
C ALA A 77 -17.26 -54.50 -10.77
N GLY A 78 -17.49 -53.32 -10.20
CA GLY A 78 -18.66 -52.49 -10.45
C GLY A 78 -19.97 -52.99 -9.83
N ASN A 79 -19.93 -54.06 -9.03
CA ASN A 79 -21.13 -54.66 -8.46
C ASN A 79 -21.44 -54.13 -7.05
N LEU A 80 -22.66 -53.64 -6.85
CA LEU A 80 -23.21 -53.21 -5.55
C LEU A 80 -24.42 -54.06 -5.11
N THR A 81 -24.67 -55.17 -5.79
CA THR A 81 -25.76 -56.09 -5.45
C THR A 81 -25.34 -56.95 -4.27
N ALA A 82 -26.25 -57.20 -3.33
CA ALA A 82 -26.00 -58.12 -2.22
C ALA A 82 -25.52 -59.49 -2.72
N ASP A 83 -24.65 -60.12 -1.93
CA ASP A 83 -24.11 -61.45 -2.22
C ASP A 83 -24.24 -62.35 -0.99
N SER A 84 -24.02 -63.65 -1.18
CA SER A 84 -24.07 -64.63 -0.10
C SER A 84 -23.23 -65.85 -0.41
N PHE A 85 -22.74 -66.49 0.64
CA PHE A 85 -22.13 -67.81 0.57
C PHE A 85 -22.51 -68.62 1.81
N THR A 86 -22.31 -69.94 1.77
CA THR A 86 -22.53 -70.80 2.93
C THR A 86 -21.22 -71.40 3.43
N TYR A 87 -21.13 -71.67 4.73
CA TYR A 87 -20.03 -72.40 5.35
C TYR A 87 -20.54 -73.59 6.17
N GLU A 88 -19.72 -74.63 6.30
CA GLU A 88 -20.03 -75.84 7.08
C GLU A 88 -18.96 -76.09 8.14
N LEU A 89 -19.39 -76.37 9.38
CA LEU A 89 -18.51 -76.77 10.47
C LEU A 89 -18.14 -78.26 10.40
N ASP A 90 -17.14 -78.69 11.15
CA ASP A 90 -16.75 -80.10 11.31
C ASP A 90 -17.86 -81.00 11.88
N THR A 91 -18.92 -80.42 12.46
CA THR A 91 -20.17 -81.08 12.89
C THR A 91 -21.23 -81.22 11.78
N ALA A 92 -20.91 -80.83 10.54
CA ALA A 92 -21.81 -80.84 9.38
C ALA A 92 -23.07 -79.96 9.52
N THR A 93 -23.00 -78.89 10.32
CA THR A 93 -24.00 -77.82 10.35
C THR A 93 -23.62 -76.71 9.39
N THR A 94 -24.57 -76.20 8.61
CA THR A 94 -24.37 -75.16 7.60
C THR A 94 -25.08 -73.87 8.00
N ALA A 95 -24.43 -72.73 7.80
CA ALA A 95 -25.02 -71.40 7.92
C ALA A 95 -24.75 -70.54 6.68
N THR A 96 -25.51 -69.45 6.55
CA THR A 96 -25.42 -68.50 5.44
C THR A 96 -24.78 -67.20 5.90
N VAL A 97 -23.81 -66.72 5.14
CA VAL A 97 -23.23 -65.39 5.29
C VAL A 97 -23.89 -64.46 4.30
N ASN A 98 -24.52 -63.40 4.81
CA ASN A 98 -25.16 -62.37 3.99
C ASN A 98 -24.23 -61.15 3.87
N LEU A 99 -23.90 -60.77 2.64
CA LEU A 99 -23.05 -59.63 2.33
C LEU A 99 -23.91 -58.51 1.74
N THR A 100 -23.95 -57.37 2.43
CA THR A 100 -24.76 -56.20 2.00
C THR A 100 -23.86 -55.01 1.68
N PHE A 101 -24.01 -54.45 0.47
CA PHE A 101 -23.24 -53.31 0.01
C PHE A 101 -23.86 -51.99 0.46
N GLY A 102 -22.99 -50.99 0.62
CA GLY A 102 -23.39 -49.59 0.70
C GLY A 102 -23.74 -49.01 -0.68
N THR A 103 -23.75 -47.69 -0.78
CA THR A 103 -23.93 -46.98 -2.05
C THR A 103 -22.61 -46.61 -2.73
N ASP A 104 -21.50 -46.77 -2.02
CA ASP A 104 -20.18 -46.32 -2.47
C ASP A 104 -19.49 -47.38 -3.34
N LEU A 105 -18.93 -46.93 -4.46
CA LEU A 105 -18.13 -47.70 -5.40
C LEU A 105 -16.85 -46.90 -5.67
N VAL A 106 -15.67 -47.52 -5.50
CA VAL A 106 -14.38 -46.87 -5.75
C VAL A 106 -13.64 -47.59 -6.87
N TRP A 107 -13.21 -46.86 -7.89
CA TRP A 107 -12.36 -47.39 -8.96
C TRP A 107 -10.89 -47.14 -8.64
N PHE A 108 -10.05 -48.16 -8.80
CA PHE A 108 -8.62 -48.06 -8.57
C PHE A 108 -7.84 -48.14 -9.89
N ILE A 109 -6.89 -47.22 -10.06
CA ILE A 109 -5.96 -47.18 -11.20
C ILE A 109 -4.54 -47.22 -10.64
N ASP A 110 -3.75 -48.19 -11.09
CA ASP A 110 -2.36 -48.40 -10.68
C ASP A 110 -1.58 -48.99 -11.85
N VAL A 111 -0.57 -48.26 -12.35
CA VAL A 111 0.30 -48.70 -13.46
C VAL A 111 1.27 -49.82 -13.04
N THR A 112 1.38 -50.08 -11.74
CA THR A 112 2.17 -51.15 -11.11
C THR A 112 1.30 -52.07 -10.26
N PRO A 113 0.22 -52.64 -10.82
CA PRO A 113 -0.85 -53.25 -10.05
C PRO A 113 -0.37 -54.46 -9.23
N SER A 114 -0.97 -54.65 -8.05
CA SER A 114 -0.72 -55.85 -7.23
C SER A 114 -1.36 -57.13 -7.81
N GLY A 115 -2.46 -56.99 -8.54
CA GLY A 115 -3.17 -58.04 -9.27
C GLY A 115 -3.02 -57.96 -10.78
N ALA A 116 -3.42 -59.01 -11.49
CA ALA A 116 -3.24 -59.15 -12.94
C ALA A 116 -4.56 -59.05 -13.75
N GLY A 117 -5.70 -58.89 -13.07
CA GLY A 117 -7.03 -58.92 -13.66
C GLY A 117 -7.41 -57.67 -14.47
N ASN A 118 -6.83 -56.51 -14.15
CA ASN A 118 -7.15 -55.22 -14.78
C ASN A 118 -8.67 -54.90 -14.75
N GLU A 119 -9.29 -55.09 -13.58
CA GLU A 119 -10.74 -55.02 -13.40
C GLU A 119 -11.20 -53.71 -12.74
N GLY A 120 -10.27 -52.96 -12.15
CA GLY A 120 -10.55 -51.70 -11.45
C GLY A 120 -10.91 -51.87 -9.97
N THR A 121 -10.73 -53.06 -9.40
CA THR A 121 -10.89 -53.32 -7.96
C THR A 121 -9.59 -53.02 -7.19
N LEU A 122 -9.65 -52.98 -5.87
CA LEU A 122 -8.47 -52.77 -5.02
C LEU A 122 -7.43 -53.89 -5.22
N SER A 123 -7.86 -55.12 -5.49
CA SER A 123 -6.95 -56.24 -5.74
C SER A 123 -6.42 -56.25 -7.17
N ASP A 124 -7.26 -55.90 -8.14
CA ASP A 124 -6.94 -55.94 -9.57
C ASP A 124 -7.23 -54.57 -10.20
N PRO A 125 -6.46 -53.52 -9.86
CA PRO A 125 -6.72 -52.17 -10.34
C PRO A 125 -6.52 -52.05 -11.85
N PHE A 126 -7.11 -51.02 -12.45
CA PHE A 126 -6.88 -50.69 -13.85
C PHE A 126 -5.43 -50.24 -14.06
N THR A 127 -4.78 -50.69 -15.13
CA THR A 127 -3.40 -50.37 -15.47
C THR A 127 -3.27 -49.09 -16.28
N SER A 128 -4.39 -48.51 -16.72
CA SER A 128 -4.43 -47.29 -17.52
C SER A 128 -5.71 -46.48 -17.32
N ILE A 129 -5.63 -45.17 -17.61
CA ILE A 129 -6.81 -44.28 -17.66
C ILE A 129 -7.81 -44.74 -18.74
N ALA A 130 -7.32 -45.31 -19.83
CA ALA A 130 -8.16 -45.79 -20.93
C ALA A 130 -9.06 -46.97 -20.51
N ASP A 131 -8.58 -47.84 -19.63
CA ASP A 131 -9.38 -48.95 -19.10
C ASP A 131 -10.51 -48.43 -18.19
N TYR A 132 -10.21 -47.46 -17.32
CA TYR A 132 -11.23 -46.79 -16.51
C TYR A 132 -12.31 -46.10 -17.37
N HIS A 133 -11.94 -45.44 -18.46
CA HIS A 133 -12.91 -44.82 -19.38
C HIS A 133 -13.90 -45.82 -19.98
N GLY A 134 -13.58 -47.11 -20.01
CA GLY A 134 -14.51 -48.16 -20.42
C GLY A 134 -15.72 -48.32 -19.50
N VAL A 135 -15.62 -47.86 -18.25
CA VAL A 135 -16.65 -48.01 -17.21
C VAL A 135 -17.09 -46.70 -16.55
N ALA A 136 -16.42 -45.59 -16.86
CA ALA A 136 -16.63 -44.31 -16.19
C ALA A 136 -18.10 -43.81 -16.23
N ALA A 137 -18.60 -43.38 -15.09
CA ALA A 137 -19.95 -42.85 -14.90
C ALA A 137 -19.96 -41.56 -14.04
N ALA A 138 -21.11 -40.89 -13.99
CA ALA A 138 -21.28 -39.70 -13.16
C ALA A 138 -21.35 -40.09 -11.67
N GLY A 139 -20.68 -39.31 -10.81
CA GLY A 139 -20.60 -39.57 -9.37
C GLY A 139 -19.51 -40.57 -8.98
N ASP A 140 -18.68 -41.01 -9.93
CA ASP A 140 -17.59 -41.95 -9.68
C ASP A 140 -16.60 -41.43 -8.63
N LYS A 141 -16.09 -42.35 -7.82
CA LYS A 141 -14.98 -42.13 -6.89
C LYS A 141 -13.78 -42.90 -7.43
N VAL A 142 -12.68 -42.21 -7.71
CA VAL A 142 -11.51 -42.79 -8.39
C VAL A 142 -10.27 -42.53 -7.55
N PHE A 143 -9.52 -43.60 -7.30
CA PHE A 143 -8.20 -43.54 -6.70
C PHE A 143 -7.12 -43.85 -7.74
N ILE A 144 -6.07 -43.02 -7.82
CA ILE A 144 -4.94 -43.21 -8.74
C ILE A 144 -3.65 -43.34 -7.93
N ALA A 145 -3.01 -44.51 -8.00
CA ALA A 145 -1.74 -44.78 -7.35
C ALA A 145 -0.57 -44.03 -8.03
N GLU A 146 0.54 -43.83 -7.33
CA GLU A 146 1.73 -43.19 -7.89
C GLU A 146 2.16 -43.84 -9.21
N GLY A 147 2.62 -43.02 -10.16
CA GLY A 147 3.02 -43.52 -11.47
C GLY A 147 2.87 -42.50 -12.59
N SER A 148 3.23 -42.92 -13.80
CA SER A 148 3.09 -42.10 -15.01
C SER A 148 1.95 -42.63 -15.88
N TYR A 149 0.98 -41.78 -16.16
CA TYR A 149 -0.23 -42.12 -16.89
C TYR A 149 -0.34 -41.31 -18.19
N THR A 150 -0.92 -41.95 -19.22
CA THR A 150 -1.24 -41.29 -20.50
C THR A 150 -2.72 -40.90 -20.50
N GLY A 151 -3.00 -39.61 -20.56
CA GLY A 151 -4.33 -39.01 -20.64
C GLY A 151 -4.86 -38.87 -22.08
N PRO A 152 -5.92 -38.04 -22.29
CA PRO A 152 -6.60 -37.22 -21.28
C PRO A 152 -7.34 -38.06 -20.23
N LEU A 153 -7.55 -37.52 -19.03
CA LEU A 153 -8.56 -38.00 -18.08
C LEU A 153 -9.87 -37.24 -18.30
N ASN A 154 -10.85 -37.89 -18.93
CA ASN A 154 -12.19 -37.32 -19.15
C ASN A 154 -13.09 -37.62 -17.95
N LEU A 155 -13.59 -36.58 -17.28
CA LEU A 155 -14.47 -36.73 -16.13
C LEU A 155 -15.94 -36.58 -16.53
N ASN A 156 -16.79 -37.37 -15.87
CA ASN A 156 -18.24 -37.17 -15.90
C ASN A 156 -18.68 -36.26 -14.76
N ASN A 157 -19.95 -35.85 -14.72
CA ASN A 157 -20.43 -34.98 -13.64
C ASN A 157 -20.21 -35.62 -12.26
N ASN A 158 -19.83 -34.79 -11.28
CA ASN A 158 -19.67 -35.16 -9.87
C ASN A 158 -18.63 -36.27 -9.60
N THR A 159 -17.70 -36.51 -10.53
CA THR A 159 -16.57 -37.42 -10.30
C THR A 159 -15.58 -36.82 -9.28
N ILE A 160 -15.14 -37.64 -8.33
CA ILE A 160 -14.07 -37.36 -7.36
C ILE A 160 -12.84 -38.18 -7.75
N VAL A 161 -11.71 -37.52 -7.94
CA VAL A 161 -10.42 -38.14 -8.27
C VAL A 161 -9.41 -37.80 -7.16
N ILE A 162 -8.89 -38.84 -6.52
CA ILE A 162 -7.86 -38.73 -5.48
C ILE A 162 -6.62 -39.50 -5.94
N GLY A 163 -5.50 -38.79 -6.10
CA GLY A 163 -4.20 -39.41 -6.30
C GLY A 163 -3.47 -39.63 -4.98
N GLU A 164 -2.46 -40.51 -4.99
CA GLU A 164 -1.60 -40.78 -3.82
C GLU A 164 -0.89 -39.54 -3.25
N GLY A 165 -0.71 -38.49 -4.05
CA GLY A 165 -0.13 -37.22 -3.59
C GLY A 165 -1.03 -36.37 -2.69
N ALA A 166 -2.32 -36.73 -2.54
CA ALA A 166 -3.27 -35.91 -1.80
C ALA A 166 -2.94 -35.82 -0.30
N SER A 167 -3.36 -34.75 0.36
CA SER A 167 -3.20 -34.58 1.80
C SER A 167 -4.43 -35.07 2.59
N GLY A 168 -4.22 -35.84 3.67
CA GLY A 168 -5.28 -36.32 4.57
C GLY A 168 -5.46 -37.84 4.61
N THR A 169 -6.70 -38.32 4.50
CA THR A 169 -7.02 -39.76 4.48
C THR A 169 -7.93 -40.09 3.31
N THR A 170 -7.64 -41.18 2.61
CA THR A 170 -8.37 -41.64 1.42
C THR A 170 -9.88 -41.75 1.63
N ALA A 171 -10.31 -42.33 2.75
CA ALA A 171 -11.73 -42.47 3.08
C ALA A 171 -12.46 -41.11 3.14
N SER A 172 -11.87 -40.14 3.86
CA SER A 172 -12.44 -38.79 3.98
C SER A 172 -12.46 -38.05 2.64
N LEU A 173 -11.40 -38.18 1.84
CA LEU A 173 -11.28 -37.48 0.56
C LEU A 173 -12.24 -38.02 -0.51
N LEU A 174 -12.43 -39.34 -0.56
CA LEU A 174 -13.44 -39.98 -1.42
C LEU A 174 -14.87 -39.83 -0.87
N GLY A 175 -15.03 -39.31 0.36
CA GLY A 175 -16.32 -39.22 1.04
C GLY A 175 -16.97 -40.58 1.24
N VAL A 176 -16.19 -41.60 1.64
CA VAL A 176 -16.67 -42.95 1.97
C VAL A 176 -16.52 -43.23 3.46
N THR A 177 -17.36 -44.11 3.99
CA THR A 177 -17.24 -44.60 5.37
C THR A 177 -16.80 -46.06 5.34
N GLU A 178 -15.58 -46.37 5.80
CA GLU A 178 -15.08 -47.74 5.85
C GLU A 178 -15.91 -48.58 6.85
N PRO A 179 -16.55 -49.69 6.43
CA PRO A 179 -17.25 -50.58 7.34
C PRO A 179 -16.26 -51.33 8.25
N THR A 180 -16.80 -51.95 9.30
CA THR A 180 -16.01 -52.88 10.13
C THR A 180 -15.43 -53.97 9.25
N ASP A 181 -14.14 -54.27 9.44
CA ASP A 181 -13.40 -55.29 8.68
C ASP A 181 -13.25 -55.00 7.17
N SER A 182 -13.44 -53.75 6.73
CA SER A 182 -13.09 -53.32 5.38
C SER A 182 -11.62 -53.58 5.07
N ARG A 183 -11.30 -53.89 3.81
CA ARG A 183 -9.91 -53.86 3.36
C ARG A 183 -9.39 -52.43 3.43
N THR A 184 -8.18 -52.28 3.95
CA THR A 184 -7.52 -50.98 4.10
C THR A 184 -7.39 -50.31 2.74
N LEU A 185 -7.99 -49.13 2.60
CA LEU A 185 -7.78 -48.30 1.42
C LEU A 185 -6.30 -47.89 1.31
N PRO A 186 -5.78 -47.70 0.09
CA PRO A 186 -4.42 -47.18 -0.11
C PRO A 186 -4.23 -45.85 0.63
N GLY A 187 -3.01 -45.58 1.11
CA GLY A 187 -2.69 -44.32 1.79
C GLY A 187 -2.58 -43.13 0.82
N VAL A 188 -2.54 -41.92 1.37
CA VAL A 188 -2.20 -40.68 0.64
C VAL A 188 -1.08 -39.95 1.39
N GLY A 189 -0.55 -38.87 0.80
CA GLY A 189 0.64 -38.15 1.27
C GLY A 189 1.95 -38.71 0.69
N GLY A 190 1.85 -39.50 -0.38
CA GLY A 190 2.96 -40.04 -1.15
C GLY A 190 3.34 -39.13 -2.34
N THR A 191 3.89 -39.73 -3.39
CA THR A 191 4.18 -39.00 -4.64
C THR A 191 2.90 -38.91 -5.48
N ALA A 192 2.61 -37.75 -6.04
CA ALA A 192 1.45 -37.60 -6.91
C ALA A 192 1.62 -38.45 -8.20
N PRO A 193 0.57 -39.18 -8.65
CA PRO A 193 0.51 -39.66 -10.02
C PRO A 193 0.64 -38.50 -11.02
N VAL A 194 1.38 -38.72 -12.11
CA VAL A 194 1.62 -37.73 -13.15
C VAL A 194 0.88 -38.12 -14.43
N ILE A 195 0.01 -37.24 -14.93
CA ILE A 195 -0.70 -37.42 -16.20
C ILE A 195 0.01 -36.62 -17.31
N THR A 196 0.31 -37.27 -18.44
CA THR A 196 0.81 -36.63 -19.68
C THR A 196 -0.17 -36.87 -20.83
N SER A 197 -0.27 -35.97 -21.81
CA SER A 197 -1.30 -36.09 -22.87
C SER A 197 -0.91 -35.47 -24.21
N ALA A 198 -1.35 -36.09 -25.31
CA ALA A 198 -1.31 -35.48 -26.65
C ALA A 198 -2.53 -34.57 -26.94
N GLY A 199 -3.21 -34.13 -25.90
CA GLY A 199 -4.30 -33.17 -25.88
C GLY A 199 -4.33 -32.51 -24.51
N ASN A 200 -5.51 -32.35 -23.93
CA ASN A 200 -5.63 -31.86 -22.55
C ASN A 200 -5.19 -32.92 -21.52
N GLY A 201 -4.73 -32.51 -20.34
CA GLY A 201 -4.42 -33.42 -19.23
C GLY A 201 -5.71 -34.00 -18.63
N ILE A 202 -6.56 -33.13 -18.09
CA ILE A 202 -7.84 -33.46 -17.49
C ILE A 202 -8.94 -32.59 -18.11
N ASN A 203 -10.05 -33.22 -18.51
CA ASN A 203 -11.25 -32.55 -19.00
C ASN A 203 -12.34 -32.61 -17.93
N LEU A 204 -12.76 -31.45 -17.44
CA LEU A 204 -13.77 -31.29 -16.41
C LEU A 204 -15.19 -31.28 -17.02
N ALA A 205 -16.09 -31.98 -16.34
CA ALA A 205 -17.52 -31.78 -16.41
C ALA A 205 -18.01 -31.00 -15.17
N SER A 206 -19.30 -31.08 -14.85
CA SER A 206 -19.87 -30.30 -13.74
C SER A 206 -19.66 -30.99 -12.40
N GLY A 207 -19.22 -30.26 -11.36
CA GLY A 207 -19.19 -30.77 -9.99
C GLY A 207 -17.95 -31.62 -9.64
N ASN A 208 -16.86 -31.51 -10.42
CA ASN A 208 -15.71 -32.39 -10.22
C ASN A 208 -14.81 -31.96 -9.06
N THR A 209 -14.22 -32.95 -8.40
CA THR A 209 -13.18 -32.77 -7.37
C THR A 209 -11.92 -33.52 -7.78
N ILE A 210 -10.78 -32.84 -7.76
CA ILE A 210 -9.46 -33.41 -8.05
C ILE A 210 -8.53 -33.09 -6.88
N ARG A 211 -7.79 -34.11 -6.42
CA ARG A 211 -6.80 -33.99 -5.34
C ARG A 211 -5.58 -34.83 -5.62
N GLY A 212 -4.38 -34.30 -5.42
CA GLY A 212 -3.16 -35.12 -5.36
C GLY A 212 -2.73 -35.74 -6.68
N VAL A 213 -3.04 -35.10 -7.82
CA VAL A 213 -2.73 -35.60 -9.17
C VAL A 213 -2.00 -34.50 -9.93
N ASP A 214 -0.76 -34.78 -10.34
CA ASP A 214 0.05 -33.84 -11.11
C ASP A 214 -0.14 -34.02 -12.61
N ILE A 215 0.11 -32.94 -13.34
CA ILE A 215 0.01 -32.90 -14.79
C ILE A 215 1.38 -32.51 -15.35
N GLY A 216 1.97 -33.44 -16.11
CA GLY A 216 3.19 -33.21 -16.87
C GLY A 216 2.90 -32.67 -18.27
N ASN A 217 3.72 -33.02 -19.25
CA ASN A 217 3.61 -32.49 -20.61
C ASN A 217 2.26 -32.79 -21.28
N THR A 218 1.63 -31.72 -21.78
CA THR A 218 0.43 -31.73 -22.61
C THR A 218 0.68 -30.97 -23.92
N THR A 219 -0.05 -31.31 -24.99
CA THR A 219 -0.12 -30.46 -26.20
C THR A 219 -1.35 -29.55 -26.21
N GLY A 220 -2.32 -29.82 -25.34
CA GLY A 220 -3.45 -28.94 -25.01
C GLY A 220 -3.27 -28.35 -23.60
N THR A 221 -4.39 -28.10 -22.93
CA THR A 221 -4.41 -27.54 -21.57
C THR A 221 -4.28 -28.61 -20.49
N GLY A 222 -3.54 -28.35 -19.41
CA GLY A 222 -3.42 -29.21 -18.25
C GLY A 222 -4.79 -29.56 -17.68
N ILE A 223 -5.57 -28.55 -17.28
CA ILE A 223 -6.97 -28.71 -16.88
C ILE A 223 -7.88 -27.82 -17.73
N SER A 224 -8.89 -28.43 -18.38
CA SER A 224 -9.84 -27.71 -19.23
C SER A 224 -11.28 -28.00 -18.86
N GLY A 225 -12.15 -26.98 -18.89
CA GLY A 225 -13.57 -27.11 -18.59
C GLY A 225 -14.43 -25.97 -19.17
N VAL A 226 -15.61 -26.29 -19.69
CA VAL A 226 -16.51 -25.26 -20.28
C VAL A 226 -17.52 -24.76 -19.25
N SER A 227 -18.35 -25.64 -18.69
CA SER A 227 -19.33 -25.29 -17.66
C SER A 227 -19.16 -26.25 -16.49
N VAL A 228 -18.35 -25.84 -15.52
CA VAL A 228 -17.85 -26.77 -14.50
C VAL A 228 -18.73 -26.86 -13.25
N GLY A 229 -19.84 -26.11 -13.20
CA GLY A 229 -20.61 -25.98 -11.95
C GLY A 229 -19.68 -25.50 -10.84
N THR A 230 -19.63 -26.22 -9.72
CA THR A 230 -18.56 -26.04 -8.72
C THR A 230 -17.43 -27.04 -9.00
N ALA A 231 -16.23 -26.56 -9.29
CA ALA A 231 -15.06 -27.43 -9.46
C ALA A 231 -14.04 -27.18 -8.36
N THR A 232 -13.54 -28.26 -7.77
CA THR A 232 -12.61 -28.21 -6.63
C THR A 232 -11.30 -28.90 -6.99
N VAL A 233 -10.18 -28.21 -6.79
CA VAL A 233 -8.83 -28.72 -7.05
C VAL A 233 -7.94 -28.35 -5.87
N SER A 234 -7.13 -29.30 -5.38
CA SER A 234 -6.03 -28.99 -4.44
C SER A 234 -4.94 -30.07 -4.49
N ASP A 235 -3.73 -29.79 -3.99
CA ASP A 235 -2.59 -30.69 -4.05
C ASP A 235 -2.27 -31.11 -5.51
N VAL A 236 -2.20 -30.13 -6.42
CA VAL A 236 -1.98 -30.35 -7.85
C VAL A 236 -0.91 -29.40 -8.37
N SER A 237 0.08 -29.97 -9.06
CA SER A 237 1.06 -29.22 -9.85
C SER A 237 0.87 -29.46 -11.35
N ILE A 238 0.94 -28.39 -12.14
CA ILE A 238 1.02 -28.44 -13.60
C ILE A 238 2.41 -27.99 -14.01
N THR A 239 3.27 -28.93 -14.43
CA THR A 239 4.70 -28.68 -14.73
C THR A 239 5.06 -28.94 -16.19
N GLY A 240 4.04 -29.21 -17.02
CA GLY A 240 4.20 -29.50 -18.44
C GLY A 240 4.44 -28.28 -19.32
N THR A 241 4.77 -28.52 -20.60
CA THR A 241 4.93 -27.46 -21.59
C THR A 241 3.63 -26.92 -22.17
N GLY A 242 2.50 -27.61 -22.01
CA GLY A 242 1.23 -27.18 -22.58
C GLY A 242 0.60 -26.01 -21.83
N ALA A 243 -0.61 -25.62 -22.25
CA ALA A 243 -1.33 -24.57 -21.53
C ALA A 243 -1.67 -25.04 -20.10
N GLY A 244 -1.74 -24.16 -19.11
CA GLY A 244 -1.97 -24.55 -17.71
C GLY A 244 -3.43 -24.89 -17.43
N VAL A 245 -4.26 -23.86 -17.26
CA VAL A 245 -5.70 -23.98 -16.90
C VAL A 245 -6.57 -23.17 -17.85
N ASN A 246 -7.68 -23.74 -18.32
CA ASN A 246 -8.65 -23.08 -19.18
C ASN A 246 -10.10 -23.37 -18.75
N ILE A 247 -10.77 -22.40 -18.13
CA ILE A 247 -12.16 -22.53 -17.64
C ILE A 247 -13.05 -21.39 -18.16
N ILE A 248 -14.20 -21.72 -18.73
CA ILE A 248 -15.09 -20.73 -19.41
C ILE A 248 -16.30 -20.28 -18.57
N THR A 249 -16.76 -21.06 -17.59
CA THR A 249 -17.75 -20.63 -16.59
C THR A 249 -17.90 -21.63 -15.44
N GLY A 250 -18.24 -21.13 -14.26
CA GLY A 250 -18.50 -21.93 -13.06
C GLY A 250 -18.09 -21.19 -11.78
N THR A 251 -18.19 -21.89 -10.65
CA THR A 251 -17.62 -21.50 -9.37
C THR A 251 -16.39 -22.35 -9.12
N LEU A 252 -15.26 -21.71 -8.86
CA LEU A 252 -13.99 -22.37 -8.60
C LEU A 252 -13.74 -22.44 -7.10
N ALA A 253 -13.15 -23.54 -6.67
CA ALA A 253 -12.49 -23.69 -5.38
C ALA A 253 -11.18 -24.43 -5.68
N MET A 254 -10.29 -23.75 -6.41
CA MET A 254 -9.09 -24.35 -6.99
C MET A 254 -7.85 -23.75 -6.36
N SER A 255 -7.00 -24.61 -5.81
CA SER A 255 -5.69 -24.25 -5.31
C SER A 255 -4.65 -25.16 -5.98
N PHE A 256 -3.59 -24.55 -6.49
CA PHE A 256 -2.50 -25.24 -7.15
C PHE A 256 -1.19 -24.99 -6.42
N ASP A 257 -0.38 -26.03 -6.30
CA ASP A 257 0.99 -25.91 -5.80
C ASP A 257 1.86 -25.22 -6.85
N GLU A 258 1.67 -25.58 -8.13
CA GLU A 258 2.39 -24.97 -9.26
C GLU A 258 1.53 -24.91 -10.52
N ILE A 259 1.62 -23.80 -11.28
CA ILE A 259 1.22 -23.75 -12.68
C ILE A 259 2.35 -23.19 -13.55
N SER A 260 2.93 -24.04 -14.38
CA SER A 260 3.96 -23.68 -15.35
C SER A 260 3.52 -24.03 -16.78
N SER A 261 3.94 -23.22 -17.75
CA SER A 261 3.73 -23.47 -19.18
C SER A 261 4.91 -22.95 -20.02
N SER A 262 5.08 -23.48 -21.23
CA SER A 262 6.14 -23.03 -22.14
C SER A 262 5.67 -23.00 -23.59
N ASN A 263 5.72 -21.82 -24.20
CA ASN A 263 5.15 -21.52 -25.52
C ASN A 263 3.65 -21.86 -25.61
N ALA A 264 2.91 -21.68 -24.50
CA ALA A 264 1.47 -21.90 -24.40
C ALA A 264 0.86 -21.05 -23.27
N ALA A 265 -0.37 -20.58 -23.44
CA ALA A 265 -1.08 -19.77 -22.44
C ALA A 265 -1.12 -20.48 -21.07
N GLY A 266 -0.73 -19.79 -19.99
CA GLY A 266 -0.69 -20.40 -18.67
C GLY A 266 -2.08 -20.49 -18.05
N ILE A 267 -2.76 -19.35 -17.90
CA ILE A 267 -4.06 -19.27 -17.22
C ILE A 267 -5.06 -18.56 -18.11
N THR A 268 -6.20 -19.20 -18.38
CA THR A 268 -7.32 -18.61 -19.12
C THR A 268 -8.63 -18.89 -18.39
N LEU A 269 -9.15 -17.91 -17.68
CA LEU A 269 -10.39 -17.97 -16.93
C LEU A 269 -11.37 -16.94 -17.47
N SER A 270 -12.57 -17.40 -17.82
CA SER A 270 -13.64 -16.51 -18.29
C SER A 270 -14.93 -16.80 -17.55
N GLY A 271 -15.68 -15.76 -17.17
CA GLY A 271 -17.02 -15.89 -16.59
C GLY A 271 -17.10 -16.80 -15.36
N VAL A 272 -16.03 -16.84 -14.54
CA VAL A 272 -15.91 -17.66 -13.33
C VAL A 272 -15.99 -16.80 -12.06
N GLY A 273 -16.45 -17.38 -10.95
CA GLY A 273 -16.32 -16.80 -9.61
C GLY A 273 -15.77 -17.82 -8.60
N GLY A 274 -15.72 -17.46 -7.32
CA GLY A 274 -15.12 -18.31 -6.28
C GLY A 274 -13.63 -18.03 -6.08
N ASP A 275 -12.86 -19.06 -5.77
CA ASP A 275 -11.45 -18.92 -5.36
C ASP A 275 -10.51 -19.62 -6.36
N PHE A 276 -9.43 -18.94 -6.73
CA PHE A 276 -8.37 -19.46 -7.58
C PHE A 276 -6.98 -19.07 -7.06
N ASP A 277 -6.28 -20.06 -6.51
CA ASP A 277 -4.97 -19.88 -5.87
C ASP A 277 -3.87 -20.65 -6.61
N VAL A 278 -2.70 -20.03 -6.70
CA VAL A 278 -1.49 -20.62 -7.28
C VAL A 278 -0.31 -20.22 -6.41
N THR A 279 0.42 -21.19 -5.88
CA THR A 279 1.52 -20.92 -4.94
C THR A 279 2.81 -20.50 -5.66
N THR A 280 3.08 -21.07 -6.82
CA THR A 280 4.24 -20.72 -7.66
C THR A 280 4.01 -21.13 -9.12
N GLY A 281 4.95 -20.78 -10.00
CA GLY A 281 4.95 -21.22 -11.39
C GLY A 281 5.63 -20.23 -12.33
N THR A 282 5.94 -20.69 -13.53
CA THR A 282 6.49 -19.84 -14.59
C THR A 282 5.66 -19.99 -15.86
N ILE A 283 5.17 -18.87 -16.39
CA ILE A 283 4.37 -18.85 -17.60
C ILE A 283 5.18 -18.22 -18.73
N ASP A 284 5.45 -18.98 -19.79
CA ASP A 284 5.86 -18.45 -21.09
C ASP A 284 4.82 -18.88 -22.12
N SER A 285 4.09 -17.92 -22.68
CA SER A 285 3.01 -18.18 -23.62
C SER A 285 3.40 -18.08 -25.09
N GLY A 286 4.65 -17.74 -25.39
CA GLY A 286 5.04 -17.36 -26.74
C GLY A 286 4.13 -16.24 -27.26
N ASN A 287 3.41 -16.46 -28.36
CA ASN A 287 2.60 -15.44 -29.02
C ASN A 287 1.14 -15.30 -28.54
N SER A 288 0.77 -15.97 -27.46
CA SER A 288 -0.57 -15.88 -26.87
C SER A 288 -0.56 -15.05 -25.61
N THR A 289 -1.72 -14.57 -25.15
CA THR A 289 -1.83 -13.96 -23.82
C THR A 289 -1.44 -14.98 -22.75
N ALA A 290 -0.55 -14.59 -21.83
CA ALA A 290 0.02 -15.46 -20.82
C ALA A 290 -0.98 -15.76 -19.70
N VAL A 291 -1.60 -14.70 -19.19
CA VAL A 291 -2.63 -14.76 -18.15
C VAL A 291 -3.83 -13.94 -18.62
N SER A 292 -4.99 -14.58 -18.69
CA SER A 292 -6.27 -13.91 -18.93
C SER A 292 -7.30 -14.39 -17.93
N ILE A 293 -7.72 -13.51 -17.02
CA ILE A 293 -8.70 -13.81 -15.98
C ILE A 293 -9.80 -12.76 -16.05
N SER A 294 -11.01 -13.20 -16.38
CA SER A 294 -12.22 -12.38 -16.34
C SER A 294 -13.25 -13.01 -15.41
N GLY A 295 -13.38 -12.41 -14.22
CA GLY A 295 -14.16 -12.91 -13.10
C GLY A 295 -15.60 -12.42 -13.04
N ASN A 296 -16.37 -13.01 -12.12
CA ASN A 296 -17.71 -12.59 -11.73
C ASN A 296 -17.94 -12.62 -10.21
N PRO A 297 -17.41 -11.63 -9.48
CA PRO A 297 -16.00 -11.51 -9.10
C PRO A 297 -15.33 -12.85 -8.74
N ILE A 298 -14.01 -12.95 -8.89
CA ILE A 298 -13.20 -14.09 -8.46
C ILE A 298 -12.11 -13.65 -7.50
N ASP A 299 -11.92 -14.38 -6.40
CA ASP A 299 -10.87 -14.13 -5.43
C ASP A 299 -9.58 -14.85 -5.84
N LEU A 300 -8.47 -14.11 -5.87
CA LEU A 300 -7.17 -14.60 -6.31
C LEU A 300 -6.18 -14.73 -5.15
N GLY A 301 -5.49 -15.85 -5.10
CA GLY A 301 -4.25 -16.03 -4.34
C GLY A 301 -3.14 -16.49 -5.28
N VAL A 302 -2.83 -15.68 -6.30
CA VAL A 302 -1.91 -16.09 -7.38
C VAL A 302 -0.53 -15.49 -7.16
N THR A 303 0.47 -16.37 -7.01
CA THR A 303 1.90 -16.03 -6.99
C THR A 303 2.62 -16.81 -8.09
N LEU A 304 3.36 -16.09 -8.94
CA LEU A 304 4.15 -16.65 -10.03
C LEU A 304 5.59 -16.12 -9.95
N GLY A 305 6.55 -16.95 -10.31
CA GLY A 305 7.95 -16.54 -10.43
C GLY A 305 8.17 -15.66 -11.66
N SER A 306 7.55 -16.02 -12.79
CA SER A 306 7.65 -15.22 -14.01
C SER A 306 6.43 -15.32 -14.92
N VAL A 307 6.15 -14.26 -15.66
CA VAL A 307 5.11 -14.21 -16.72
C VAL A 307 5.70 -13.62 -17.98
N SER A 308 5.61 -14.33 -19.11
CA SER A 308 6.20 -13.91 -20.37
C SER A 308 5.31 -14.16 -21.58
N SER A 309 5.33 -13.22 -22.52
CA SER A 309 4.65 -13.31 -23.83
C SER A 309 5.40 -12.46 -24.86
N ASN A 310 5.33 -12.83 -26.14
CA ASN A 310 5.96 -12.13 -27.26
C ASN A 310 5.03 -12.14 -28.49
N GLY A 311 4.44 -10.99 -28.83
CA GLY A 311 3.55 -10.85 -29.98
C GLY A 311 2.06 -11.06 -29.68
N ALA A 312 1.68 -11.16 -28.41
CA ALA A 312 0.28 -11.27 -27.98
C ALA A 312 -0.44 -9.92 -28.08
N THR A 313 -1.78 -9.89 -28.08
CA THR A 313 -2.50 -8.61 -27.97
C THR A 313 -2.27 -7.95 -26.62
N ASN A 314 -2.34 -8.74 -25.54
CA ASN A 314 -1.95 -8.35 -24.19
C ASN A 314 -1.17 -9.52 -23.57
N GLY A 315 -0.20 -9.24 -22.70
CA GLY A 315 0.50 -10.26 -21.92
C GLY A 315 -0.31 -10.74 -20.73
N ILE A 316 -0.82 -9.78 -19.93
CA ILE A 316 -1.64 -10.02 -18.75
C ILE A 316 -2.96 -9.27 -18.87
N VAL A 317 -4.08 -9.95 -18.62
CA VAL A 317 -5.42 -9.37 -18.57
C VAL A 317 -6.12 -9.83 -17.30
N LEU A 318 -6.45 -8.90 -16.41
CA LEU A 318 -7.19 -9.16 -15.17
C LEU A 318 -8.43 -8.27 -15.12
N SER A 319 -9.60 -8.89 -14.95
CA SER A 319 -10.86 -8.17 -14.85
C SER A 319 -11.77 -8.75 -13.78
N ASN A 320 -12.32 -7.86 -12.94
CA ASN A 320 -13.29 -8.18 -11.90
C ASN A 320 -12.76 -9.24 -10.93
N THR A 321 -11.60 -8.96 -10.34
CA THR A 321 -10.89 -9.86 -9.43
C THR A 321 -10.71 -9.20 -8.06
N THR A 322 -10.76 -10.00 -6.99
CA THR A 322 -10.35 -9.62 -5.64
C THR A 322 -9.13 -10.44 -5.22
N GLY A 323 -8.66 -10.27 -3.98
CA GLY A 323 -7.49 -11.00 -3.50
C GLY A 323 -6.20 -10.35 -4.00
N SER A 324 -5.26 -11.12 -4.52
CA SER A 324 -3.94 -10.68 -4.98
C SER A 324 -3.43 -11.44 -6.21
N PHE A 325 -2.68 -10.73 -7.05
CA PHE A 325 -1.90 -11.30 -8.16
C PHE A 325 -0.46 -10.78 -8.07
N THR A 326 0.49 -11.70 -7.92
CA THR A 326 1.90 -11.38 -7.65
C THR A 326 2.82 -12.07 -8.65
N VAL A 327 3.75 -11.30 -9.22
CA VAL A 327 4.93 -11.81 -9.93
C VAL A 327 6.18 -11.44 -9.13
N THR A 328 6.97 -12.44 -8.71
CA THR A 328 8.03 -12.24 -7.70
C THR A 328 9.43 -12.05 -8.27
N GLY A 329 9.64 -12.37 -9.55
CA GLY A 329 10.98 -12.54 -10.09
C GLY A 329 11.82 -13.52 -9.27
N ASP A 330 13.11 -13.22 -9.16
CA ASP A 330 14.07 -13.96 -8.33
C ASP A 330 14.15 -13.48 -6.87
N GLY A 331 13.35 -12.46 -6.49
CA GLY A 331 13.32 -11.84 -5.17
C GLY A 331 14.51 -10.92 -4.86
N GLY A 332 15.37 -10.62 -5.83
CA GLY A 332 16.39 -9.58 -5.78
C GLY A 332 15.83 -8.17 -6.02
N SER A 333 16.73 -7.18 -6.02
CA SER A 333 16.40 -5.76 -6.24
C SER A 333 17.03 -5.19 -7.52
N SER A 334 17.33 -6.06 -8.49
CA SER A 334 17.98 -5.67 -9.73
C SER A 334 16.98 -5.74 -10.87
N GLN A 335 17.01 -4.75 -11.76
CA GLN A 335 16.19 -4.73 -12.97
C GLN A 335 16.71 -5.76 -14.00
N ASN A 336 16.49 -7.04 -13.73
CA ASN A 336 17.12 -8.16 -14.46
C ASN A 336 16.14 -8.99 -15.30
N GLY A 337 14.85 -8.64 -15.32
CA GLY A 337 13.82 -9.33 -16.10
C GLY A 337 13.45 -10.72 -15.57
N SER A 338 13.85 -11.08 -14.34
CA SER A 338 13.57 -12.41 -13.77
C SER A 338 12.08 -12.67 -13.51
N GLY A 339 11.28 -11.61 -13.37
CA GLY A 339 9.81 -11.64 -13.37
C GLY A 339 9.20 -11.97 -14.73
N GLY A 340 10.01 -12.02 -15.78
CA GLY A 340 9.59 -12.36 -17.13
C GLY A 340 9.40 -11.14 -18.03
N SER A 341 9.11 -11.40 -19.30
CA SER A 341 9.08 -10.37 -20.34
C SER A 341 7.77 -10.33 -21.12
N ILE A 342 7.16 -9.15 -21.23
CA ILE A 342 6.03 -8.90 -22.12
C ILE A 342 6.54 -8.07 -23.29
N LEU A 343 6.59 -8.67 -24.48
CA LEU A 343 7.26 -8.11 -25.65
C LEU A 343 6.30 -8.01 -26.83
N ASN A 344 6.50 -6.99 -27.68
CA ASN A 344 5.89 -6.93 -29.02
C ASN A 344 4.34 -6.97 -28.95
N SER A 345 3.73 -6.44 -27.88
CA SER A 345 2.26 -6.50 -27.73
C SER A 345 1.58 -5.57 -28.73
N THR A 346 0.48 -6.02 -29.35
CA THR A 346 -0.26 -5.19 -30.32
C THR A 346 -1.35 -4.31 -29.69
N GLY A 347 -1.48 -4.37 -28.38
CA GLY A 347 -2.35 -3.55 -27.53
C GLY A 347 -1.65 -3.44 -26.17
N ASP A 348 -2.40 -3.17 -25.10
CA ASP A 348 -1.78 -2.94 -23.79
C ASP A 348 -0.98 -4.16 -23.30
N ALA A 349 0.23 -3.96 -22.76
CA ALA A 349 1.02 -5.07 -22.23
C ALA A 349 0.29 -5.75 -21.06
N ILE A 350 -0.22 -4.93 -20.14
CA ILE A 350 -0.96 -5.33 -18.94
C ILE A 350 -2.28 -4.54 -18.89
N SER A 351 -3.41 -5.25 -18.86
CA SER A 351 -4.75 -4.66 -18.82
C SER A 351 -5.48 -5.03 -17.53
N LEU A 352 -5.85 -4.03 -16.75
CA LEU A 352 -6.44 -4.16 -15.42
C LEU A 352 -7.82 -3.47 -15.37
N THR A 353 -8.86 -4.17 -14.94
CA THR A 353 -10.22 -3.60 -14.85
C THR A 353 -10.96 -4.12 -13.62
N THR A 354 -11.19 -3.26 -12.63
CA THR A 354 -11.82 -3.63 -11.35
C THR A 354 -11.04 -4.76 -10.66
N VAL A 355 -9.82 -4.45 -10.19
CA VAL A 355 -8.89 -5.41 -9.59
C VAL A 355 -8.28 -4.87 -8.30
N THR A 356 -7.82 -5.76 -7.42
CA THR A 356 -7.15 -5.39 -6.16
C THR A 356 -5.81 -6.10 -5.97
N ASN A 357 -4.85 -5.42 -5.32
CA ASN A 357 -3.56 -5.94 -4.85
C ASN A 357 -2.73 -6.63 -5.95
N ILE A 358 -2.26 -5.83 -6.90
CA ILE A 358 -1.37 -6.28 -7.97
C ILE A 358 0.07 -5.93 -7.59
N SER A 359 0.98 -6.90 -7.64
CA SER A 359 2.41 -6.71 -7.41
C SER A 359 3.21 -7.35 -8.54
N LEU A 360 4.04 -6.56 -9.22
CA LEU A 360 4.86 -7.02 -10.34
C LEU A 360 6.32 -6.63 -10.11
N ASP A 361 7.16 -7.63 -9.86
CA ASP A 361 8.60 -7.42 -9.61
C ASP A 361 9.44 -7.94 -10.77
N GLN A 362 10.49 -7.20 -11.13
CA GLN A 362 11.51 -7.62 -12.10
C GLN A 362 10.95 -7.95 -13.49
N MET A 363 9.96 -7.19 -13.95
CA MET A 363 9.39 -7.31 -15.28
C MET A 363 10.23 -6.59 -16.32
N THR A 364 10.25 -7.13 -17.54
CA THR A 364 10.67 -6.40 -18.75
C THR A 364 9.48 -6.22 -19.67
N VAL A 365 9.07 -4.98 -19.93
CA VAL A 365 7.98 -4.65 -20.85
C VAL A 365 8.55 -3.81 -21.98
N ASP A 366 8.51 -4.32 -23.21
CA ASP A 366 9.23 -3.73 -24.34
C ASP A 366 8.51 -3.89 -25.69
N ASP A 367 8.60 -2.88 -26.55
CA ASP A 367 8.01 -2.79 -27.90
C ASP A 367 6.49 -3.04 -27.85
N ILE A 368 5.74 -2.12 -27.24
CA ILE A 368 4.31 -2.25 -27.02
C ILE A 368 3.56 -1.27 -27.91
N GLY A 369 2.69 -1.75 -28.80
CA GLY A 369 1.83 -0.91 -29.65
C GLY A 369 0.57 -0.39 -28.95
N GLY A 370 0.60 -0.23 -27.63
CA GLY A 370 -0.50 0.26 -26.80
C GLY A 370 0.06 0.78 -25.47
N HIS A 371 -0.70 0.74 -24.39
CA HIS A 371 -0.16 1.13 -23.07
C HIS A 371 0.75 0.05 -22.48
N GLY A 372 1.71 0.45 -21.64
CA GLY A 372 2.48 -0.52 -20.85
C GLY A 372 1.56 -1.18 -19.82
N VAL A 373 0.90 -0.35 -19.03
CA VAL A 373 -0.19 -0.73 -18.12
C VAL A 373 -1.40 0.16 -18.38
N PHE A 374 -2.55 -0.45 -18.67
CA PHE A 374 -3.84 0.23 -18.71
C PHE A 374 -4.71 -0.24 -17.54
N GLY A 375 -5.25 0.70 -16.76
CA GLY A 375 -5.99 0.40 -15.54
C GLY A 375 -7.26 1.23 -15.33
N THR A 376 -8.35 0.57 -14.96
CA THR A 376 -9.59 1.22 -14.47
C THR A 376 -10.11 0.49 -13.23
N GLY A 377 -10.55 1.22 -12.20
CA GLY A 377 -10.99 0.61 -10.93
C GLY A 377 -9.91 -0.24 -10.25
N VAL A 378 -8.65 0.15 -10.35
CA VAL A 378 -7.51 -0.55 -9.73
C VAL A 378 -7.36 -0.09 -8.28
N VAL A 379 -7.22 -1.04 -7.36
CA VAL A 379 -6.94 -0.76 -5.94
C VAL A 379 -5.64 -1.45 -5.55
N ASN A 380 -4.65 -0.71 -5.06
CA ASN A 380 -3.33 -1.22 -4.69
C ASN A 380 -2.56 -1.85 -5.87
N LEU A 381 -1.62 -1.09 -6.43
CA LEU A 381 -0.72 -1.52 -7.49
C LEU A 381 0.72 -1.18 -7.13
N SER A 382 1.59 -2.18 -7.12
CA SER A 382 3.02 -2.02 -6.89
C SER A 382 3.81 -2.65 -8.03
N ILE A 383 4.75 -1.89 -8.58
CA ILE A 383 5.68 -2.35 -9.60
C ILE A 383 7.08 -1.99 -9.11
N SER A 384 7.97 -2.98 -9.10
CA SER A 384 9.32 -2.81 -8.57
C SER A 384 10.37 -3.43 -9.47
N ASN A 385 11.57 -2.85 -9.43
CA ASN A 385 12.77 -3.38 -10.09
C ASN A 385 12.53 -3.72 -11.57
N SER A 386 11.75 -2.93 -12.30
CA SER A 386 11.23 -3.29 -13.63
C SER A 386 11.62 -2.28 -14.70
N THR A 387 11.68 -2.72 -15.97
CA THR A 387 11.95 -1.84 -17.12
C THR A 387 10.74 -1.78 -18.05
N PHE A 388 10.36 -0.57 -18.45
CA PHE A 388 9.35 -0.27 -19.46
C PHE A 388 10.01 0.54 -20.59
N GLU A 389 10.09 -0.05 -21.78
CA GLU A 389 10.82 0.52 -22.91
C GLU A 389 9.97 0.46 -24.19
N ASP A 390 10.09 1.45 -25.08
CA ASP A 390 9.35 1.47 -26.36
C ASP A 390 7.84 1.26 -26.20
N ILE A 391 7.22 2.09 -25.36
CA ILE A 391 5.79 1.97 -25.04
C ILE A 391 4.96 2.94 -25.88
N GLY A 392 4.03 2.41 -26.65
CA GLY A 392 3.14 3.13 -27.56
C GLY A 392 3.73 3.32 -28.96
N ASP A 393 2.85 3.43 -29.96
CA ASP A 393 3.16 3.75 -31.35
C ASP A 393 2.33 4.91 -31.94
N VAL A 394 1.36 5.42 -31.18
CA VAL A 394 0.55 6.60 -31.51
C VAL A 394 0.23 7.47 -30.29
N ALA A 395 -0.23 8.70 -30.53
CA ALA A 395 -0.64 9.63 -29.48
C ALA A 395 -1.75 9.04 -28.58
N ASN A 396 -1.73 9.40 -27.29
CA ASN A 396 -2.55 8.83 -26.21
C ASN A 396 -2.16 7.42 -25.77
N GLU A 397 -0.93 6.99 -26.02
CA GLU A 397 -0.41 5.72 -25.50
C GLU A 397 0.66 6.00 -24.44
N ASP A 398 0.20 5.98 -23.19
CA ASP A 398 1.00 6.22 -21.99
C ASP A 398 1.69 4.94 -21.51
N ALA A 399 2.84 5.04 -20.84
CA ALA A 399 3.49 3.88 -20.24
C ALA A 399 2.64 3.28 -19.10
N PHE A 400 2.09 4.14 -18.24
CA PHE A 400 1.08 3.78 -17.24
C PHE A 400 -0.14 4.69 -17.39
N SER A 401 -1.28 4.12 -17.78
CA SER A 401 -2.51 4.87 -18.05
C SER A 401 -3.64 4.44 -17.11
N PHE A 402 -4.02 5.34 -16.22
CA PHE A 402 -5.16 5.21 -15.31
C PHE A 402 -6.18 6.31 -15.58
N ARG A 403 -6.63 6.37 -16.84
CA ARG A 403 -7.63 7.32 -17.29
C ARG A 403 -8.72 6.64 -18.09
N THR A 404 -9.95 6.93 -17.72
CA THR A 404 -11.09 6.90 -18.63
C THR A 404 -11.87 8.17 -18.40
N GLN A 405 -12.06 8.98 -19.44
CA GLN A 405 -12.86 10.19 -19.33
C GLN A 405 -14.34 9.84 -19.55
N THR A 406 -14.95 9.20 -18.55
CA THR A 406 -16.36 8.78 -18.60
C THR A 406 -17.27 9.64 -17.73
N GLY A 407 -16.77 10.70 -17.11
CA GLY A 407 -17.58 11.81 -16.61
C GLY A 407 -18.32 11.56 -15.29
N GLY A 408 -17.92 12.32 -14.27
CA GLY A 408 -18.60 12.61 -13.01
C GLY A 408 -18.49 11.61 -11.86
N THR A 409 -17.87 10.43 -12.02
CA THR A 409 -17.65 9.44 -10.95
C THR A 409 -16.40 8.56 -11.16
N ASP A 410 -15.46 8.96 -11.99
CA ASP A 410 -14.31 8.12 -12.33
C ASP A 410 -13.40 7.90 -11.09
N ASN A 411 -13.01 6.65 -10.84
CA ASN A 411 -12.05 6.24 -9.81
C ASN A 411 -11.17 5.14 -10.40
N ASN A 412 -10.20 5.55 -11.21
CA ASN A 412 -9.40 4.64 -12.03
C ASN A 412 -8.33 3.94 -11.21
N LEU A 413 -7.78 4.63 -10.20
CA LEU A 413 -6.72 4.13 -9.33
C LEU A 413 -6.91 4.63 -7.89
N SER A 414 -6.96 3.74 -6.91
CA SER A 414 -7.12 4.10 -5.50
C SER A 414 -6.32 3.19 -4.56
N GLY A 415 -6.29 3.53 -3.26
CA GLY A 415 -5.41 2.86 -2.31
C GLY A 415 -3.97 3.33 -2.49
N THR A 416 -3.03 2.41 -2.68
CA THR A 416 -1.60 2.72 -2.88
C THR A 416 -1.15 2.39 -4.29
N PHE A 417 -0.47 3.32 -4.95
CA PHE A 417 0.27 3.10 -6.19
C PHE A 417 1.75 3.28 -5.92
N THR A 418 2.59 2.34 -6.33
CA THR A 418 4.04 2.42 -6.11
C THR A 418 4.82 2.01 -7.35
N LEU A 419 5.72 2.90 -7.77
CA LEU A 419 6.86 2.60 -8.62
C LEU A 419 8.13 2.69 -7.76
N ASP A 420 8.89 1.61 -7.70
CA ASP A 420 10.10 1.49 -6.87
C ASP A 420 11.23 0.89 -7.70
N ASN A 421 12.26 1.68 -8.04
CA ASN A 421 13.34 1.27 -8.94
C ASN A 421 12.80 0.78 -10.30
N VAL A 422 12.07 1.66 -11.01
CA VAL A 422 11.44 1.37 -12.30
C VAL A 422 11.94 2.33 -13.38
N ASP A 423 12.59 1.80 -14.41
CA ASP A 423 13.05 2.60 -15.56
C ASP A 423 11.96 2.66 -16.63
N VAL A 424 11.55 3.86 -17.04
CA VAL A 424 10.56 4.11 -18.09
C VAL A 424 11.19 4.94 -19.20
N THR A 425 11.52 4.31 -20.32
CA THR A 425 12.29 4.97 -21.40
C THR A 425 11.61 4.84 -22.75
N ARG A 426 11.79 5.82 -23.64
CA ARG A 426 11.32 5.75 -25.03
C ARG A 426 9.81 5.52 -25.16
N PHE A 427 9.03 6.15 -24.28
CA PHE A 427 7.56 6.06 -24.27
C PHE A 427 6.93 7.14 -25.18
N HIS A 428 5.77 6.84 -25.76
CA HIS A 428 5.23 7.62 -26.86
C HIS A 428 4.48 8.90 -26.41
N ASP A 429 3.75 8.87 -25.30
CA ASP A 429 2.99 10.04 -24.82
C ASP A 429 3.44 10.46 -23.42
N THR A 430 2.80 9.90 -22.39
CA THR A 430 3.05 10.22 -20.99
C THR A 430 3.62 9.02 -20.24
N GLY A 431 4.54 9.23 -19.31
CA GLY A 431 5.11 8.16 -18.48
C GLY A 431 4.05 7.59 -17.54
N VAL A 432 3.55 8.41 -16.62
CA VAL A 432 2.43 8.06 -15.72
C VAL A 432 1.28 9.04 -15.90
N HIS A 433 0.09 8.53 -16.19
CA HIS A 433 -1.12 9.34 -16.33
C HIS A 433 -2.21 8.84 -15.39
N ILE A 434 -2.59 9.65 -14.40
CA ILE A 434 -3.65 9.33 -13.43
C ILE A 434 -4.78 10.36 -13.54
N TYR A 435 -6.03 9.89 -13.66
CA TYR A 435 -7.22 10.74 -13.59
C TYR A 435 -8.25 10.15 -12.63
N ASN A 436 -8.64 10.90 -11.59
CA ASN A 436 -9.66 10.51 -10.63
C ASN A 436 -10.63 11.66 -10.32
N GLU A 437 -11.93 11.36 -10.23
CA GLU A 437 -12.97 12.30 -9.78
C GLU A 437 -13.52 11.97 -8.38
N THR A 438 -13.26 10.75 -7.89
CA THR A 438 -13.63 10.29 -6.54
C THR A 438 -12.55 9.39 -5.97
N GLY A 439 -12.61 9.10 -4.67
CA GLY A 439 -11.73 8.14 -4.01
C GLY A 439 -10.49 8.77 -3.38
N THR A 440 -9.57 7.92 -2.91
CA THR A 440 -8.32 8.35 -2.27
C THR A 440 -7.16 7.53 -2.80
N LEU A 441 -6.07 8.21 -3.15
CA LEU A 441 -4.85 7.61 -3.69
C LEU A 441 -3.61 8.14 -2.96
N THR A 442 -2.69 7.23 -2.62
CA THR A 442 -1.29 7.54 -2.30
C THR A 442 -0.43 6.99 -3.41
N ALA A 443 0.22 7.87 -4.18
CA ALA A 443 1.10 7.54 -5.28
C ALA A 443 2.55 7.81 -4.89
N ASN A 444 3.37 6.76 -4.87
CA ASN A 444 4.78 6.80 -4.51
C ASN A 444 5.63 6.43 -5.72
N ILE A 445 6.54 7.32 -6.11
CA ILE A 445 7.51 7.11 -7.20
C ILE A 445 8.88 7.36 -6.59
N ILE A 446 9.63 6.29 -6.35
CA ILE A 446 10.77 6.30 -5.43
C ILE A 446 11.94 5.45 -5.93
N ASN A 447 13.09 5.63 -5.27
CA ASN A 447 14.29 4.80 -5.39
C ASN A 447 14.77 4.64 -6.84
N ASP A 448 15.09 5.74 -7.51
CA ASP A 448 15.58 5.73 -8.89
C ASP A 448 14.51 5.17 -9.86
N SER A 449 13.25 5.59 -9.70
CA SER A 449 12.22 5.37 -10.72
C SER A 449 12.30 6.47 -11.77
N ASP A 450 12.97 6.18 -12.87
CA ASP A 450 13.45 7.15 -13.85
C ASP A 450 12.59 7.20 -15.11
N PHE A 451 12.51 8.38 -15.74
CA PHE A 451 11.71 8.64 -16.94
C PHE A 451 12.56 9.32 -18.01
N SER A 452 12.67 8.73 -19.21
CA SER A 452 13.47 9.35 -20.26
C SER A 452 12.96 9.21 -21.69
N ASP A 453 13.35 10.18 -22.52
CA ASP A 453 13.24 10.18 -23.99
C ASP A 453 11.82 9.88 -24.50
N ASN A 454 10.80 10.69 -24.15
CA ASN A 454 9.49 10.51 -24.77
C ASN A 454 9.46 10.98 -26.24
N ASP A 455 8.46 10.55 -27.01
CA ASP A 455 8.42 10.79 -28.48
C ASP A 455 8.49 12.28 -28.86
N ASP A 456 9.46 12.65 -29.71
CA ASP A 456 9.69 14.01 -30.22
C ASP A 456 8.48 14.67 -30.93
N THR A 457 7.36 13.99 -31.17
CA THR A 457 6.21 14.60 -31.87
C THR A 457 4.94 14.62 -31.03
N ASN A 458 4.73 13.58 -30.23
CA ASN A 458 3.50 13.36 -29.50
C ASN A 458 3.73 13.21 -27.99
N GLY A 459 4.99 13.13 -27.55
CA GLY A 459 5.36 13.10 -26.15
C GLY A 459 4.84 14.34 -25.43
N VAL A 460 4.32 14.13 -24.23
CA VAL A 460 3.84 15.23 -23.38
C VAL A 460 4.55 15.17 -22.04
N PHE A 461 4.01 14.47 -21.04
CA PHE A 461 4.48 14.58 -19.66
C PHE A 461 5.34 13.40 -19.21
N GLY A 462 6.26 13.63 -18.26
CA GLY A 462 6.83 12.52 -17.49
C GLY A 462 5.73 11.90 -16.62
N ILE A 463 5.18 12.71 -15.72
CA ILE A 463 4.07 12.33 -14.83
C ILE A 463 2.96 13.38 -14.96
N ASN A 464 1.74 12.94 -15.24
CA ASN A 464 0.53 13.74 -15.23
C ASN A 464 -0.49 13.17 -14.24
N VAL A 465 -0.92 14.01 -13.31
CA VAL A 465 -1.93 13.66 -12.31
C VAL A 465 -3.05 14.67 -12.35
N GLU A 466 -4.27 14.18 -12.53
CA GLU A 466 -5.48 14.97 -12.60
C GLU A 466 -6.47 14.50 -11.52
N THR A 467 -6.87 15.44 -10.66
CA THR A 467 -7.89 15.22 -9.64
C THR A 467 -9.06 16.16 -9.88
N GLU A 468 -10.27 15.62 -9.90
CA GLU A 468 -11.52 16.34 -10.04
C GLU A 468 -12.51 15.91 -8.97
N GLY A 469 -13.70 16.50 -8.95
CA GLY A 469 -14.76 16.17 -7.98
C GLY A 469 -14.29 16.29 -6.52
N ASP A 470 -14.40 15.18 -5.79
CA ASP A 470 -13.99 15.03 -4.38
C ASP A 470 -12.79 14.08 -4.19
N ALA A 471 -12.08 13.75 -5.28
CA ALA A 471 -10.87 12.94 -5.22
C ALA A 471 -9.81 13.60 -4.34
N ASN A 472 -9.21 12.80 -3.45
CA ASN A 472 -8.08 13.22 -2.62
C ASN A 472 -6.84 12.42 -3.00
N MET A 473 -5.72 13.08 -3.26
CA MET A 473 -4.50 12.37 -3.62
C MET A 473 -3.26 12.93 -2.91
N THR A 474 -2.36 12.01 -2.55
CA THR A 474 -1.01 12.30 -2.09
C THR A 474 -0.04 11.75 -3.13
N LEU A 475 0.83 12.61 -3.66
CA LEU A 475 1.90 12.25 -4.60
C LEU A 475 3.25 12.49 -3.94
N LEU A 476 4.07 11.44 -3.88
CA LEU A 476 5.48 11.50 -3.49
C LEU A 476 6.34 11.09 -4.68
N ILE A 477 7.25 11.97 -5.07
CA ILE A 477 8.36 11.68 -5.99
C ILE A 477 9.66 11.93 -5.21
N ASN A 478 10.51 10.90 -5.12
CA ASN A 478 11.77 11.02 -4.37
C ASN A 478 12.92 10.29 -5.06
N GLY A 479 13.90 11.04 -5.54
CA GLY A 479 15.10 10.48 -6.16
C GLY A 479 14.82 9.88 -7.53
N SER A 480 14.07 10.57 -8.38
CA SER A 480 13.83 10.18 -9.78
C SER A 480 14.64 11.07 -10.73
N ASP A 481 15.13 10.50 -11.82
CA ASP A 481 15.69 11.25 -12.95
C ASP A 481 14.67 11.43 -14.08
N PHE A 482 14.67 12.62 -14.68
CA PHE A 482 13.83 12.97 -15.83
C PHE A 482 14.71 13.54 -16.95
N ASP A 483 14.97 12.76 -17.99
CA ASP A 483 15.87 13.14 -19.10
C ASP A 483 15.11 13.26 -20.43
N ASN A 484 15.29 14.38 -21.13
CA ASN A 484 14.70 14.64 -22.46
C ASN A 484 13.17 14.46 -22.50
N ILE A 485 12.47 15.01 -21.51
CA ILE A 485 11.00 15.05 -21.52
C ILE A 485 10.52 16.24 -22.35
N GLU A 486 9.62 16.01 -23.29
CA GLU A 486 9.10 16.98 -24.26
C GLU A 486 8.27 18.12 -23.63
N SER A 487 7.46 17.84 -22.59
CA SER A 487 6.67 18.85 -21.85
C SER A 487 7.12 18.99 -20.38
N ASN A 488 6.19 19.09 -19.42
CA ASN A 488 6.52 19.09 -17.99
C ASN A 488 6.97 17.71 -17.53
N ILE A 489 8.03 17.66 -16.71
CA ILE A 489 8.43 16.41 -16.03
C ILE A 489 7.35 15.93 -15.06
N VAL A 490 6.69 16.88 -14.38
CA VAL A 490 5.59 16.62 -13.46
C VAL A 490 4.53 17.70 -13.68
N ARG A 491 3.31 17.26 -13.97
CA ARG A 491 2.11 18.08 -13.95
C ARG A 491 1.13 17.52 -12.94
N TYR A 492 0.68 18.36 -12.02
CA TYR A 492 -0.40 18.05 -11.09
C TYR A 492 -1.54 19.04 -11.26
N ASP A 493 -2.70 18.58 -11.71
CA ASP A 493 -3.90 19.39 -11.94
C ASP A 493 -4.99 19.04 -10.91
N ALA A 494 -5.28 19.98 -10.02
CA ALA A 494 -6.27 19.85 -8.96
C ALA A 494 -7.51 20.69 -9.26
N GLY A 495 -8.58 20.06 -9.72
CA GLY A 495 -9.88 20.65 -9.95
C GLY A 495 -10.89 20.47 -8.80
N SER A 496 -12.04 21.11 -8.97
CA SER A 496 -13.23 20.96 -8.11
C SER A 496 -13.00 21.22 -6.60
N THR A 497 -13.09 20.21 -5.73
CA THR A 497 -13.09 20.35 -4.25
C THR A 497 -12.13 19.41 -3.52
N GLY A 498 -11.31 18.68 -4.26
CA GLY A 498 -10.35 17.71 -3.71
C GLY A 498 -9.28 18.34 -2.83
N ILE A 499 -8.75 17.55 -1.89
CA ILE A 499 -7.65 17.89 -0.99
C ILE A 499 -6.42 17.08 -1.38
N ASN A 500 -5.38 17.78 -1.79
CA ASN A 500 -4.20 17.22 -2.44
C ASN A 500 -2.90 17.57 -1.70
N ASP A 501 -1.94 16.65 -1.75
CA ASP A 501 -0.59 16.83 -1.21
C ASP A 501 0.45 16.35 -2.21
N VAL A 502 1.41 17.20 -2.54
CA VAL A 502 2.42 16.94 -3.59
C VAL A 502 3.81 17.20 -3.04
N THR A 503 4.62 16.14 -2.93
CA THR A 503 6.00 16.23 -2.46
C THR A 503 6.96 15.73 -3.53
N ILE A 504 7.94 16.56 -3.90
CA ILE A 504 8.93 16.26 -4.93
C ILE A 504 10.32 16.59 -4.38
N LEU A 505 11.12 15.54 -4.16
CA LEU A 505 12.38 15.61 -3.43
C LEU A 505 13.51 14.94 -4.21
N ASN A 506 14.71 15.50 -4.09
CA ASN A 506 15.96 14.86 -4.55
C ASN A 506 15.94 14.41 -6.03
N SER A 507 15.05 14.95 -6.85
CA SER A 507 14.92 14.55 -8.25
C SER A 507 15.84 15.38 -9.14
N THR A 508 16.30 14.75 -10.22
CA THR A 508 17.11 15.40 -11.25
C THR A 508 16.30 15.52 -12.52
N SER A 509 16.54 16.59 -13.27
CA SER A 509 16.05 16.67 -14.64
C SER A 509 16.97 17.47 -15.52
N VAL A 510 17.13 16.99 -16.75
CA VAL A 510 17.94 17.58 -17.81
C VAL A 510 17.21 17.51 -19.16
N GLY A 511 17.46 18.47 -20.04
CA GLY A 511 16.96 18.42 -21.43
C GLY A 511 15.45 18.61 -21.57
N GLY A 512 14.81 19.40 -20.70
CA GLY A 512 13.38 19.68 -20.78
C GLY A 512 13.00 20.38 -22.09
N GLY A 513 11.97 19.88 -22.77
CA GLY A 513 11.61 20.24 -24.15
C GLY A 513 12.13 19.28 -25.21
N GLY A 514 12.78 18.18 -24.80
CA GLY A 514 13.26 17.10 -25.66
C GLY A 514 14.27 17.51 -26.75
N PRO A 515 14.68 16.58 -27.63
CA PRO A 515 15.72 16.85 -28.66
C PRO A 515 15.33 17.90 -29.70
N ASN A 516 14.02 18.13 -29.87
CA ASN A 516 13.40 19.00 -30.86
C ASN A 516 13.11 20.42 -30.33
N ASP A 517 13.32 20.67 -29.04
CA ASP A 517 13.05 21.93 -28.34
C ASP A 517 11.55 22.39 -28.37
N PHE A 518 10.57 21.47 -28.49
CA PHE A 518 9.17 21.83 -28.80
C PHE A 518 8.09 20.89 -28.22
N PRO A 519 6.96 21.36 -27.63
CA PRO A 519 6.58 22.75 -27.33
C PRO A 519 6.87 23.13 -25.87
N ASN A 520 7.71 24.15 -25.68
CA ASN A 520 7.97 24.84 -24.40
C ASN A 520 8.05 23.91 -23.17
N GLY A 521 8.78 22.80 -23.26
CA GLY A 521 8.92 21.84 -22.16
C GLY A 521 9.42 22.47 -20.87
N GLY A 522 8.85 22.06 -19.73
CA GLY A 522 9.02 22.73 -18.44
C GLY A 522 9.46 21.76 -17.35
N GLY A 523 9.62 22.26 -16.13
CA GLY A 523 9.91 21.41 -14.98
C GLY A 523 8.61 20.95 -14.30
N ILE A 524 8.42 21.40 -13.07
CA ILE A 524 7.29 21.03 -12.21
C ILE A 524 6.17 22.05 -12.38
N GLU A 525 4.98 21.62 -12.79
CA GLU A 525 3.77 22.45 -12.80
C GLU A 525 2.74 21.93 -11.80
N LEU A 526 2.37 22.76 -10.83
CA LEU A 526 1.25 22.51 -9.93
C LEU A 526 0.12 23.48 -10.26
N GLN A 527 -1.04 22.93 -10.56
CA GLN A 527 -2.24 23.68 -10.88
C GLN A 527 -3.35 23.38 -9.87
N ALA A 528 -3.97 24.42 -9.32
CA ALA A 528 -5.15 24.32 -8.46
C ALA A 528 -6.25 25.23 -9.01
N ASN A 529 -7.39 24.64 -9.34
CA ASN A 529 -8.55 25.28 -9.94
C ASN A 529 -9.79 25.14 -9.04
N ASN A 530 -10.79 25.99 -9.27
CA ASN A 530 -12.10 25.98 -8.60
C ASN A 530 -12.07 26.19 -7.08
N SER A 531 -12.19 25.15 -6.26
CA SER A 531 -12.12 25.25 -4.79
C SER A 531 -11.27 24.11 -4.23
N SER A 532 -10.39 23.56 -5.06
CA SER A 532 -9.43 22.55 -4.65
C SER A 532 -8.42 23.16 -3.69
N SER A 533 -7.76 22.28 -2.96
CA SER A 533 -6.75 22.66 -2.00
C SER A 533 -5.53 21.79 -2.20
N THR A 534 -4.41 22.40 -2.54
CA THR A 534 -3.15 21.69 -2.81
C THR A 534 -2.08 22.16 -1.85
N THR A 535 -1.58 21.22 -1.06
CA THR A 535 -0.34 21.38 -0.29
C THR A 535 0.83 20.89 -1.12
N PHE A 536 1.99 21.54 -0.99
CA PHE A 536 3.18 21.10 -1.70
C PHE A 536 4.50 21.29 -0.93
N ASP A 537 5.49 20.47 -1.27
CA ASP A 537 6.89 20.54 -0.81
C ASP A 537 7.85 20.16 -1.95
N ILE A 538 8.59 21.15 -2.49
CA ILE A 538 9.52 20.95 -3.61
C ILE A 538 10.93 21.31 -3.12
N ARG A 539 11.79 20.32 -2.85
CA ARG A 539 13.11 20.54 -2.23
C ARG A 539 14.21 19.66 -2.79
N SER A 540 15.44 20.17 -2.68
CA SER A 540 16.66 19.42 -3.00
C SER A 540 16.69 18.88 -4.43
N ASN A 541 15.91 19.45 -5.36
CA ASN A 541 15.87 19.03 -6.75
C ASN A 541 16.95 19.75 -7.57
N THR A 542 17.45 19.10 -8.62
CA THR A 542 18.35 19.70 -9.61
C THR A 542 17.68 19.69 -10.97
N LEU A 543 17.11 20.82 -11.36
CA LEU A 543 16.33 20.97 -12.59
C LEU A 543 17.07 21.92 -13.52
N VAL A 544 17.71 21.39 -14.55
CA VAL A 544 18.62 22.13 -15.41
C VAL A 544 18.29 21.92 -16.89
N ASP A 545 18.70 22.88 -17.74
CA ASP A 545 18.51 22.83 -19.19
C ASP A 545 17.03 22.64 -19.60
N MET A 546 16.15 23.43 -18.98
CA MET A 546 14.71 23.45 -19.26
C MET A 546 14.35 24.46 -20.37
N ARG A 547 13.23 24.26 -21.08
CA ARG A 547 12.77 25.19 -22.12
C ARG A 547 11.83 26.29 -21.61
N GLY A 548 10.91 25.95 -20.72
CA GLY A 548 9.90 26.80 -20.11
C GLY A 548 10.14 27.00 -18.62
N ASP A 549 9.09 27.30 -17.86
CA ASP A 549 9.19 27.54 -16.42
C ASP A 549 9.69 26.30 -15.70
N ILE A 550 10.69 26.47 -14.82
CA ILE A 550 11.29 25.32 -14.11
C ILE A 550 10.39 24.87 -12.97
N VAL A 551 9.85 25.79 -12.18
CA VAL A 551 8.79 25.50 -11.21
C VAL A 551 7.65 26.50 -11.41
N ARG A 552 6.46 25.99 -11.68
CA ARG A 552 5.26 26.79 -11.95
C ARG A 552 4.14 26.42 -10.99
N ILE A 553 3.61 27.42 -10.28
CA ILE A 553 2.44 27.30 -9.40
C ILE A 553 1.34 28.18 -9.97
N VAL A 554 0.21 27.58 -10.37
CA VAL A 554 -0.81 28.30 -11.15
C VAL A 554 -2.25 28.03 -10.72
N SER A 555 -3.10 29.06 -10.72
CA SER A 555 -4.56 28.89 -10.82
C SER A 555 -5.05 29.48 -12.15
N SER A 556 -5.68 28.62 -12.96
CA SER A 556 -6.12 28.99 -14.32
C SER A 556 -7.62 29.29 -14.40
N SER A 557 -8.41 28.78 -13.45
CA SER A 557 -9.83 29.07 -13.32
C SER A 557 -10.34 28.81 -11.89
N GLY A 558 -11.11 29.77 -11.34
CA GLY A 558 -11.66 29.66 -9.99
C GLY A 558 -10.64 29.85 -8.85
N ASN A 559 -11.09 29.67 -7.61
CA ASN A 559 -10.38 29.99 -6.36
C ASN A 559 -9.61 28.79 -5.77
N GLY A 560 -8.68 28.22 -6.55
CA GLY A 560 -7.81 27.13 -6.09
C GLY A 560 -6.85 27.58 -4.99
N ASN A 561 -6.61 26.74 -3.99
CA ASN A 561 -5.81 27.13 -2.82
C ASN A 561 -4.46 26.43 -2.80
N PHE A 562 -3.41 27.19 -2.47
CA PHE A 562 -2.05 26.68 -2.36
C PHE A 562 -1.43 27.00 -1.00
N GLU A 563 -0.74 26.02 -0.43
CA GLU A 563 0.18 26.24 0.70
C GLU A 563 1.38 25.31 0.58
N GLY A 564 2.57 25.87 0.61
CA GLY A 564 3.76 25.06 0.40
C GLY A 564 5.03 25.83 0.27
N ARG A 565 6.09 25.09 -0.03
CA ARG A 565 7.44 25.63 -0.15
C ARG A 565 8.16 25.14 -1.39
N ILE A 566 8.96 26.03 -1.95
CA ILE A 566 9.96 25.77 -2.99
C ILE A 566 11.31 26.04 -2.33
N GLY A 567 12.03 24.97 -2.02
CA GLY A 567 13.15 24.98 -1.11
C GLY A 567 12.69 24.91 0.35
N GLY A 568 13.52 25.33 1.30
CA GLY A 568 13.21 25.16 2.72
C GLY A 568 14.14 25.91 3.66
N PRO A 569 13.94 25.79 4.98
CA PRO A 569 14.66 26.57 5.98
C PRO A 569 16.15 26.20 6.09
N ASN A 570 16.54 24.98 5.69
CA ASN A 570 17.94 24.58 5.67
C ASN A 570 18.56 24.82 4.29
N ALA A 571 19.86 25.13 4.26
CA ALA A 571 20.57 25.31 2.99
C ALA A 571 20.55 24.04 2.10
N SER A 572 20.45 22.84 2.69
CA SER A 572 20.34 21.56 1.96
C SER A 572 18.97 21.31 1.34
N ASP A 573 17.96 22.10 1.71
CA ASP A 573 16.62 22.03 1.14
C ASP A 573 16.52 22.73 -0.22
N GLY A 574 17.51 23.57 -0.55
CA GLY A 574 17.52 24.40 -1.74
C GLY A 574 17.46 23.61 -3.05
N ASN A 575 16.63 24.06 -3.98
CA ASN A 575 16.66 23.54 -5.35
C ASN A 575 17.74 24.25 -6.18
N THR A 576 18.32 23.53 -7.12
CA THR A 576 19.20 24.09 -8.16
C THR A 576 18.41 24.18 -9.45
N LEU A 577 18.07 25.40 -9.88
CA LEU A 577 17.21 25.69 -11.02
C LEU A 577 18.02 26.46 -12.06
N SER A 578 18.26 25.90 -13.24
CA SER A 578 19.04 26.63 -14.25
C SER A 578 18.70 26.32 -15.71
N GLY A 579 19.14 27.19 -16.60
CA GLY A 579 19.12 26.94 -18.04
C GLY A 579 17.77 27.11 -18.73
N SER A 580 16.79 27.81 -18.12
CA SER A 580 15.52 28.08 -18.80
C SER A 580 15.70 28.96 -20.04
N ALA A 581 15.22 28.46 -21.18
CA ALA A 581 15.36 29.10 -22.49
C ALA A 581 14.31 30.19 -22.79
N GLN A 582 13.09 30.00 -22.29
CA GLN A 582 11.89 30.79 -22.60
C GLN A 582 10.94 30.94 -21.40
N GLY A 583 11.34 30.50 -20.21
CA GLY A 583 10.55 30.62 -18.98
C GLY A 583 11.36 31.15 -17.81
N ASP A 584 10.70 31.26 -16.67
CA ASP A 584 11.31 31.71 -15.42
C ASP A 584 11.92 30.54 -14.62
N GLY A 585 12.79 30.88 -13.68
CA GLY A 585 13.22 29.89 -12.68
C GLY A 585 12.04 29.42 -11.83
N ILE A 586 11.31 30.36 -11.25
CA ILE A 586 10.08 30.10 -10.50
C ILE A 586 9.00 31.06 -10.97
N HIS A 587 7.85 30.53 -11.38
CA HIS A 587 6.70 31.31 -11.81
C HIS A 587 5.48 30.99 -10.94
N ILE A 588 4.96 32.00 -10.26
CA ILE A 588 3.77 31.90 -9.40
C ILE A 588 2.69 32.78 -10.02
N GLU A 589 1.59 32.18 -10.46
CA GLU A 589 0.61 32.86 -11.32
C GLU A 589 -0.83 32.59 -10.91
N ASN A 590 -1.55 33.62 -10.50
CA ASN A 590 -2.97 33.55 -10.18
C ASN A 590 -3.80 34.37 -11.17
N PHE A 591 -4.62 33.69 -11.98
CA PHE A 591 -5.57 34.29 -12.92
C PHE A 591 -7.04 33.99 -12.57
N SER A 592 -7.40 33.78 -11.30
CA SER A 592 -8.81 33.58 -10.97
C SER A 592 -9.64 34.79 -11.39
N HIS A 593 -10.55 34.63 -12.34
CA HIS A 593 -11.53 35.66 -12.71
C HIS A 593 -12.94 35.11 -12.43
N ASN A 594 -13.67 35.75 -11.51
CA ASN A 594 -15.13 35.59 -11.27
C ASN A 594 -15.64 34.46 -10.33
N ALA A 595 -14.86 33.88 -9.42
CA ALA A 595 -15.40 32.85 -8.51
C ALA A 595 -15.78 33.39 -7.11
N THR A 596 -16.95 32.97 -6.62
CA THR A 596 -17.42 33.26 -5.26
C THR A 596 -16.67 32.38 -4.24
N GLY A 597 -15.77 32.95 -3.44
CA GLY A 597 -15.01 32.26 -2.39
C GLY A 597 -13.76 33.06 -2.02
N ILE A 598 -13.13 32.77 -0.87
CA ILE A 598 -11.85 33.40 -0.48
C ILE A 598 -10.74 32.43 -0.85
N GLU A 599 -9.92 32.83 -1.82
CA GLU A 599 -8.68 32.16 -2.17
C GLU A 599 -7.59 32.52 -1.16
N VAL A 600 -6.77 31.55 -0.74
CA VAL A 600 -5.59 31.84 0.11
C VAL A 600 -4.38 31.10 -0.42
N TRP A 601 -3.34 31.85 -0.73
CA TRP A 601 -2.03 31.36 -1.14
C TRP A 601 -1.03 31.65 -0.04
N THR A 602 -0.32 30.63 0.41
CA THR A 602 0.72 30.76 1.44
C THR A 602 1.98 30.04 0.98
N ILE A 603 2.90 30.79 0.36
CA ILE A 603 4.03 30.22 -0.38
C ILE A 603 5.36 30.74 0.19
N LEU A 604 6.26 29.81 0.48
CA LEU A 604 7.65 30.09 0.85
C LEU A 604 8.60 29.69 -0.29
N VAL A 605 9.43 30.61 -0.75
CA VAL A 605 10.52 30.36 -1.68
C VAL A 605 11.83 30.64 -0.96
N GLN A 606 12.56 29.58 -0.58
CA GLN A 606 13.72 29.74 0.29
C GLN A 606 14.93 28.89 -0.08
N ASN A 607 16.14 29.46 0.04
CA ASN A 607 17.41 28.76 -0.13
C ASN A 607 17.66 28.17 -1.54
N ASN A 608 16.96 28.63 -2.58
CA ASN A 608 17.16 28.12 -3.94
C ASN A 608 18.37 28.78 -4.63
N GLU A 609 19.05 28.03 -5.49
CA GLU A 609 20.05 28.53 -6.44
C GLU A 609 19.40 28.61 -7.83
N ILE A 610 19.25 29.84 -8.36
CA ILE A 610 18.50 30.11 -9.58
C ILE A 610 19.40 30.82 -10.59
N GLY A 611 19.54 30.24 -11.79
CA GLY A 611 20.26 30.87 -12.89
C GLY A 611 19.66 30.68 -14.27
N ILE A 612 19.11 31.76 -14.81
CA ILE A 612 18.35 31.79 -16.07
C ILE A 612 19.14 32.57 -17.13
N ASP A 613 20.12 31.89 -17.74
CA ASP A 613 20.96 32.47 -18.78
C ASP A 613 20.37 32.25 -20.18
N THR A 614 19.71 33.28 -20.72
CA THR A 614 19.15 33.25 -22.08
C THR A 614 20.19 33.54 -23.18
N SER A 615 21.45 33.84 -22.83
CA SER A 615 22.47 34.35 -23.76
C SER A 615 23.01 33.33 -24.78
N GLY A 616 22.63 32.05 -24.64
CA GLY A 616 23.02 30.96 -25.54
C GLY A 616 22.09 30.68 -26.72
N ILE A 617 20.88 31.25 -26.76
CA ILE A 617 19.82 30.79 -27.69
C ILE A 617 19.61 31.78 -28.83
N ALA A 618 20.09 31.39 -30.02
CA ALA A 618 19.99 32.19 -31.22
C ALA A 618 18.60 32.09 -31.88
N GLY A 619 17.75 33.13 -31.74
CA GLY A 619 16.79 33.45 -32.82
C GLY A 619 15.29 33.62 -32.52
N GLY A 620 14.85 34.00 -31.32
CA GLY A 620 13.45 34.39 -31.06
C GLY A 620 13.27 35.90 -30.78
N PRO A 621 12.19 36.56 -31.22
CA PRO A 621 11.84 37.91 -30.75
C PRO A 621 11.23 37.81 -29.35
N PHE A 622 12.05 38.00 -28.32
CA PHE A 622 11.64 38.02 -26.92
C PHE A 622 10.64 39.15 -26.66
N ASN A 623 9.42 38.80 -26.26
CA ASN A 623 8.35 39.75 -25.94
C ASN A 623 7.70 39.37 -24.61
N GLY A 624 8.46 39.44 -23.51
CA GLY A 624 7.97 39.91 -22.22
C GLY A 624 7.25 38.95 -21.27
N ILE A 625 7.43 37.63 -21.37
CA ILE A 625 6.98 36.66 -20.36
C ILE A 625 8.04 35.54 -20.31
N GLY A 626 8.66 35.26 -19.16
CA GLY A 626 9.52 34.08 -18.98
C GLY A 626 11.04 34.28 -19.14
N ASP A 627 11.66 35.27 -18.50
CA ASP A 627 13.14 35.36 -18.43
C ASP A 627 13.68 35.90 -17.10
N ASP A 628 12.84 35.85 -16.07
CA ASP A 628 13.14 36.31 -14.72
C ASP A 628 13.64 35.15 -13.84
N GLY A 629 14.36 35.48 -12.76
CA GLY A 629 14.71 34.48 -11.76
C GLY A 629 13.46 33.94 -11.06
N ILE A 630 12.67 34.86 -10.50
CA ILE A 630 11.39 34.58 -9.87
C ILE A 630 10.36 35.58 -10.38
N GLN A 631 9.29 35.08 -11.01
CA GLN A 631 8.15 35.88 -11.44
C GLN A 631 6.92 35.54 -10.58
N ILE A 632 6.22 36.57 -10.09
CA ILE A 632 4.94 36.45 -9.40
C ILE A 632 3.90 37.34 -10.06
N ASN A 633 2.85 36.73 -10.60
CA ASN A 633 1.71 37.41 -11.19
C ASN A 633 0.46 37.11 -10.36
N ILE A 634 -0.15 38.13 -9.76
CA ILE A 634 -1.37 37.99 -8.96
C ILE A 634 -2.45 38.91 -9.55
N GLY A 635 -3.50 38.34 -10.13
CA GLY A 635 -4.61 39.09 -10.75
C GLY A 635 -5.89 39.18 -9.89
N ASP A 636 -7.00 39.58 -10.53
CA ASP A 636 -8.37 39.83 -10.03
C ASP A 636 -8.97 38.84 -8.99
N HIS A 637 -8.53 38.82 -7.72
CA HIS A 637 -9.08 37.91 -6.71
C HIS A 637 -9.56 38.59 -5.40
N ASP A 638 -10.64 38.06 -4.81
CA ASP A 638 -11.17 38.46 -3.48
C ASP A 638 -10.44 37.73 -2.31
N GLY A 639 -9.12 37.54 -2.43
CA GLY A 639 -8.33 36.56 -1.65
C GLY A 639 -7.13 37.12 -0.86
N ILE A 640 -6.35 36.24 -0.22
CA ILE A 640 -5.15 36.57 0.57
C ILE A 640 -3.93 35.90 -0.07
N SER A 641 -2.90 36.67 -0.36
CA SER A 641 -1.63 36.17 -0.90
C SER A 641 -0.51 36.44 0.10
N ASN A 642 -0.04 35.39 0.77
CA ASN A 642 1.11 35.43 1.67
C ASN A 642 2.31 34.80 0.97
N ILE A 643 3.23 35.62 0.47
CA ILE A 643 4.40 35.14 -0.25
C ILE A 643 5.67 35.62 0.42
N THR A 644 6.56 34.68 0.74
CA THR A 644 7.89 34.96 1.30
C THR A 644 8.96 34.44 0.36
N ILE A 645 9.90 35.30 -0.03
CA ILE A 645 11.09 34.97 -0.83
C ILE A 645 12.32 35.27 0.04
N ALA A 646 12.99 34.23 0.53
CA ALA A 646 14.07 34.38 1.50
C ALA A 646 15.35 33.62 1.10
N ASP A 647 16.53 34.16 1.39
CA ASP A 647 17.81 33.43 1.32
C ASP A 647 18.14 32.77 -0.05
N ASN A 648 17.54 33.23 -1.16
CA ASN A 648 17.81 32.65 -2.48
C ASN A 648 19.08 33.26 -3.10
N GLN A 649 19.79 32.45 -3.89
CA GLN A 649 20.92 32.86 -4.71
C GLN A 649 20.46 33.01 -6.17
N LEU A 650 20.31 34.25 -6.61
CA LEU A 650 19.88 34.59 -7.98
C LEU A 650 21.08 35.05 -8.79
N GLY A 651 21.46 34.28 -9.81
CA GLY A 651 22.73 34.44 -10.53
C GLY A 651 22.62 34.26 -12.03
N ASN A 652 23.29 35.10 -12.82
CA ASN A 652 23.32 34.96 -14.29
C ASN A 652 21.93 35.03 -14.94
N ILE A 653 21.14 36.04 -14.56
CA ILE A 653 19.78 36.25 -15.07
C ILE A 653 19.78 37.38 -16.10
N ALA A 654 19.10 37.16 -17.23
CA ALA A 654 19.03 38.12 -18.31
C ALA A 654 18.08 39.30 -18.02
N SER A 655 16.92 39.02 -17.42
CA SER A 655 15.90 40.01 -17.09
C SER A 655 15.91 40.37 -15.60
N GLU A 656 14.75 40.46 -14.95
CA GLU A 656 14.61 40.83 -13.55
C GLU A 656 15.04 39.67 -12.64
N GLY A 657 15.72 39.98 -11.53
CA GLY A 657 16.04 38.95 -10.54
C GLY A 657 14.76 38.41 -9.91
N ILE A 658 13.96 39.30 -9.32
CA ILE A 658 12.61 39.03 -8.82
C ILE A 658 11.68 40.07 -9.43
N LYS A 659 10.62 39.61 -10.09
CA LYS A 659 9.55 40.45 -10.62
C LYS A 659 8.22 40.06 -10.01
N THR A 660 7.47 41.06 -9.58
CA THR A 660 6.12 40.87 -9.07
C THR A 660 5.16 41.83 -9.75
N PHE A 661 4.00 41.33 -10.14
CA PHE A 661 2.96 42.06 -10.85
C PHE A 661 1.61 41.78 -10.22
N PHE A 662 1.08 42.73 -9.46
CA PHE A 662 -0.21 42.59 -8.77
C PHE A 662 -1.25 43.51 -9.41
N ASP A 663 -2.33 42.93 -9.89
CA ASP A 663 -3.38 43.60 -10.67
C ASP A 663 -4.77 43.31 -10.10
N ASP A 664 -5.68 44.28 -10.21
CA ASP A 664 -7.07 44.16 -9.77
C ASP A 664 -7.99 45.00 -10.69
N ASP A 665 -8.50 44.37 -11.74
CA ASP A 665 -9.43 44.90 -12.73
C ASP A 665 -10.91 44.81 -12.26
N LEU A 666 -11.21 44.18 -11.11
CA LEU A 666 -12.58 43.96 -10.63
C LEU A 666 -13.22 45.24 -10.07
N ALA A 667 -14.09 45.87 -10.87
CA ALA A 667 -14.91 47.00 -10.47
C ALA A 667 -15.86 46.66 -9.30
N GLY A 668 -15.36 46.74 -8.06
CA GLY A 668 -16.10 46.50 -6.82
C GLY A 668 -15.69 45.26 -6.01
N GLY A 669 -14.54 44.63 -6.30
CA GLY A 669 -13.95 43.59 -5.45
C GLY A 669 -13.58 44.09 -4.06
N THR A 670 -13.48 43.16 -3.10
CA THR A 670 -12.87 43.44 -1.79
C THR A 670 -11.36 43.42 -1.95
N ASN A 671 -10.68 44.48 -1.50
CA ASN A 671 -9.25 44.67 -1.73
C ASN A 671 -8.44 43.44 -1.28
N PRO A 672 -7.67 42.77 -2.17
CA PRO A 672 -6.85 41.63 -1.79
C PRO A 672 -5.79 42.01 -0.75
N ASP A 673 -5.62 41.22 0.31
CA ASP A 673 -4.54 41.41 1.29
C ASP A 673 -3.28 40.72 0.77
N ASN A 674 -2.55 41.41 -0.11
CA ASN A 674 -1.30 40.90 -0.66
C ASN A 674 -0.12 41.25 0.26
N ARG A 675 0.45 40.24 0.91
CA ARG A 675 1.62 40.37 1.80
C ARG A 675 2.82 39.70 1.14
N LEU A 676 3.82 40.52 0.83
CA LEU A 676 5.03 40.08 0.17
C LEU A 676 6.26 40.43 1.03
N SER A 677 7.04 39.41 1.38
CA SER A 677 8.35 39.56 2.02
C SER A 677 9.45 39.09 1.09
N ILE A 678 10.47 39.92 0.87
CA ILE A 678 11.67 39.61 0.09
C ILE A 678 12.88 39.90 0.97
N THR A 679 13.49 38.85 1.52
CA THR A 679 14.55 38.99 2.53
C THR A 679 15.81 38.21 2.23
N ASP A 680 16.96 38.80 2.55
CA ASP A 680 18.25 38.09 2.58
C ASP A 680 18.66 37.36 1.28
N ASN A 681 18.07 37.73 0.13
CA ASN A 681 18.44 37.16 -1.17
C ASN A 681 19.75 37.78 -1.69
N THR A 682 20.53 36.98 -2.39
CA THR A 682 21.80 37.41 -3.00
C THR A 682 21.66 37.45 -4.53
N PHE A 683 21.93 38.60 -5.12
CA PHE A 683 21.85 38.81 -6.57
C PHE A 683 23.25 38.97 -7.17
N THR A 684 23.54 38.19 -8.20
CA THR A 684 24.80 38.25 -8.94
C THR A 684 24.54 38.25 -10.44
N SER A 685 25.22 39.14 -11.18
CA SER A 685 25.14 39.18 -12.65
C SER A 685 23.71 39.28 -13.22
N ILE A 686 22.91 40.25 -12.73
CA ILE A 686 21.60 40.57 -13.31
C ILE A 686 21.79 41.54 -14.48
N THR A 687 21.45 41.12 -15.70
CA THR A 687 21.81 41.84 -16.93
C THR A 687 20.94 43.07 -17.19
N SER A 688 19.65 43.00 -16.88
CA SER A 688 18.71 44.15 -16.92
C SER A 688 19.13 45.28 -15.99
N GLY A 689 19.80 44.95 -14.88
CA GLY A 689 20.07 45.83 -13.76
C GLY A 689 18.91 45.93 -12.75
N GLN A 690 17.78 45.29 -13.01
CA GLN A 690 16.62 45.24 -12.12
C GLN A 690 16.70 44.01 -11.22
N GLY A 691 17.15 44.20 -9.97
CA GLY A 691 17.26 43.08 -9.03
C GLY A 691 15.90 42.71 -8.47
N ILE A 692 15.15 43.70 -8.00
CA ILE A 692 13.77 43.54 -7.50
C ILE A 692 12.89 44.56 -8.21
N GLU A 693 11.84 44.08 -8.88
CA GLU A 693 10.79 44.90 -9.48
C GLU A 693 9.43 44.53 -8.89
N HIS A 694 8.75 45.52 -8.33
CA HIS A 694 7.36 45.39 -7.88
C HIS A 694 6.48 46.36 -8.65
N ASP A 695 5.60 45.78 -9.47
CA ASP A 695 4.52 46.47 -10.17
C ASP A 695 3.20 46.18 -9.46
N THR A 696 2.45 47.24 -9.14
CA THR A 696 1.04 47.12 -8.75
C THR A 696 0.18 48.10 -9.52
N ARG A 697 -1.01 47.65 -9.97
CA ARG A 697 -1.90 48.40 -10.89
C ARG A 697 -3.37 48.38 -10.45
N ASP A 698 -4.14 49.23 -11.12
CA ASP A 698 -5.58 49.39 -10.98
C ASP A 698 -6.09 49.68 -9.57
N THR A 699 -6.64 48.72 -8.82
CA THR A 699 -7.09 48.94 -7.42
C THR A 699 -6.37 48.10 -6.36
N ALA A 700 -5.34 47.36 -6.74
CA ALA A 700 -4.65 46.43 -5.84
C ALA A 700 -4.00 47.13 -4.63
N GLU A 701 -4.09 46.48 -3.46
CA GLU A 701 -3.34 46.84 -2.26
C GLU A 701 -2.21 45.83 -2.01
N THR A 702 -1.02 46.34 -1.72
CA THR A 702 0.16 45.52 -1.42
C THR A 702 0.86 45.97 -0.14
N CYS A 703 1.31 45.00 0.65
CA CYS A 703 2.12 45.22 1.85
C CYS A 703 3.49 44.59 1.64
N LEU A 704 4.53 45.42 1.60
CA LEU A 704 5.89 45.03 1.23
C LEU A 704 6.85 45.05 2.42
N HIS A 705 7.58 43.95 2.59
CA HIS A 705 8.77 43.88 3.43
C HIS A 705 9.99 43.48 2.61
N ILE A 706 10.92 44.43 2.39
CA ILE A 706 12.14 44.16 1.60
C ILE A 706 13.38 44.53 2.44
N ALA A 707 14.16 43.56 2.88
CA ALA A 707 15.30 43.78 3.77
C ALA A 707 16.43 42.74 3.61
N GLY A 708 17.66 43.07 3.96
CA GLY A 708 18.77 42.11 4.01
C GLY A 708 19.33 41.69 2.64
N ASN A 709 18.68 42.05 1.54
CA ASN A 709 19.08 41.63 0.20
C ASN A 709 20.43 42.25 -0.21
N THR A 710 21.25 41.45 -0.91
CA THR A 710 22.55 41.84 -1.48
C THR A 710 22.45 41.99 -2.99
N LEU A 711 22.17 43.21 -3.48
CA LEU A 711 21.88 43.47 -4.90
C LEU A 711 23.09 43.83 -5.78
N GLY A 712 24.27 44.07 -5.20
CA GLY A 712 25.44 44.54 -5.96
C GLY A 712 25.18 45.89 -6.66
N THR A 713 25.15 45.89 -8.01
CA THR A 713 24.79 47.07 -8.82
C THR A 713 23.33 47.10 -9.25
N ALA A 714 22.56 46.06 -8.96
CA ALA A 714 21.16 45.98 -9.33
C ALA A 714 20.29 46.88 -8.44
N GLU A 715 19.14 47.29 -8.97
CA GLU A 715 18.25 48.28 -8.37
C GLU A 715 16.98 47.63 -7.80
N ILE A 716 16.31 48.35 -6.90
CA ILE A 716 14.95 48.04 -6.42
C ILE A 716 14.00 49.05 -7.06
N ILE A 717 13.02 48.57 -7.83
CA ILE A 717 11.98 49.37 -8.46
C ILE A 717 10.65 49.07 -7.78
N ILE A 718 9.97 50.13 -7.34
CA ILE A 718 8.59 50.06 -6.85
C ILE A 718 7.76 50.97 -7.75
N ASP A 719 6.91 50.37 -8.57
CA ASP A 719 6.00 51.05 -9.47
C ASP A 719 4.55 50.80 -9.07
N VAL A 720 3.88 51.88 -8.68
CA VAL A 720 2.49 51.87 -8.22
C VAL A 720 1.67 52.73 -9.16
N ARG A 721 0.83 52.10 -9.99
CA ARG A 721 0.07 52.77 -11.06
C ARG A 721 -1.41 52.91 -10.71
N ASP A 722 -2.09 53.79 -11.44
CA ASP A 722 -3.55 53.98 -11.38
C ASP A 722 -4.06 54.34 -9.97
N SER A 723 -4.97 53.56 -9.39
CA SER A 723 -5.52 53.77 -8.04
C SER A 723 -5.01 52.77 -7.00
N SER A 724 -4.01 51.95 -7.36
CA SER A 724 -3.37 50.99 -6.46
C SER A 724 -2.62 51.67 -5.32
N THR A 725 -2.35 50.93 -4.25
CA THR A 725 -1.51 51.44 -3.17
C THR A 725 -0.54 50.40 -2.64
N ALA A 726 0.69 50.83 -2.34
CA ALA A 726 1.68 50.01 -1.67
C ALA A 726 2.00 50.58 -0.29
N THR A 727 1.98 49.72 0.73
CA THR A 727 2.50 50.03 2.07
C THR A 727 3.82 49.31 2.30
N ILE A 728 4.72 49.96 3.03
CA ILE A 728 6.09 49.46 3.24
C ILE A 728 6.39 49.40 4.72
N SER A 729 7.03 48.31 5.14
CA SER A 729 7.44 48.10 6.53
C SER A 729 8.60 48.98 6.99
N GLN A 730 9.50 49.36 6.10
CA GLN A 730 10.58 50.31 6.39
C GLN A 730 10.05 51.73 6.60
N ALA A 731 10.83 52.57 7.29
CA ALA A 731 10.37 53.89 7.74
C ALA A 731 10.29 54.97 6.64
N ASN A 732 10.98 54.76 5.51
CA ASN A 732 11.01 55.60 4.31
C ASN A 732 11.92 54.93 3.25
N VAL A 733 11.98 55.49 2.03
CA VAL A 733 12.83 55.01 0.93
C VAL A 733 14.32 54.91 1.31
N ALA A 734 14.86 55.85 2.11
CA ALA A 734 16.26 55.79 2.54
C ALA A 734 16.50 54.65 3.55
N ALA A 735 15.53 54.34 4.41
CA ALA A 735 15.58 53.18 5.30
C ALA A 735 15.45 51.86 4.52
N LEU A 736 14.63 51.83 3.46
CA LEU A 736 14.54 50.69 2.54
C LEU A 736 15.87 50.45 1.81
N SER A 737 16.48 51.50 1.25
CA SER A 737 17.82 51.41 0.65
C SER A 737 18.86 50.91 1.67
N ALA A 738 18.89 51.49 2.87
CA ALA A 738 19.84 51.11 3.91
C ALA A 738 19.65 49.67 4.40
N ALA A 739 18.42 49.17 4.45
CA ALA A 739 18.11 47.79 4.82
C ALA A 739 18.63 46.78 3.78
N ASN A 740 18.88 47.20 2.54
CA ASN A 740 19.33 46.35 1.43
C ASN A 740 20.72 46.78 0.93
N GLY A 741 21.67 46.95 1.87
CA GLY A 741 23.07 47.22 1.54
C GLY A 741 23.35 48.59 0.88
N GLY A 742 22.39 49.52 0.90
CA GLY A 742 22.50 50.80 0.21
C GLY A 742 22.12 50.74 -1.28
N ALA A 743 21.35 49.74 -1.69
CA ALA A 743 20.86 49.61 -3.07
C ALA A 743 20.12 50.87 -3.55
N THR A 744 20.19 51.15 -4.85
CA THR A 744 19.39 52.21 -5.46
C THR A 744 17.92 51.80 -5.41
N VAL A 745 17.07 52.67 -4.83
CA VAL A 745 15.63 52.48 -4.80
C VAL A 745 14.98 53.54 -5.70
N ILE A 746 14.19 53.09 -6.67
CA ILE A 746 13.44 53.93 -7.60
C ILE A 746 11.96 53.77 -7.31
N GLU A 747 11.34 54.87 -6.87
CA GLU A 747 9.89 54.99 -6.77
C GLU A 747 9.35 55.57 -8.08
N GLN A 748 8.44 54.85 -8.73
CA GLN A 748 7.71 55.33 -9.90
C GLN A 748 6.27 55.70 -9.50
N ASN A 749 5.72 56.71 -10.17
CA ASN A 749 4.32 57.14 -10.03
C ASN A 749 3.83 57.62 -8.63
N ASN A 750 4.72 57.71 -7.62
CA ASN A 750 4.47 58.24 -6.26
C ASN A 750 3.29 57.59 -5.51
N GLY A 751 3.06 56.28 -5.70
CA GLY A 751 1.91 55.57 -5.12
C GLY A 751 2.17 54.86 -3.78
N ILE A 752 3.33 55.06 -3.14
CA ILE A 752 3.55 54.52 -1.79
C ILE A 752 2.64 55.25 -0.79
N SER A 753 1.65 54.55 -0.25
CA SER A 753 0.59 55.12 0.60
C SER A 753 0.96 55.17 2.08
N GLY A 754 1.92 54.36 2.52
CA GLY A 754 2.32 54.29 3.94
C GLY A 754 3.67 53.63 4.19
N PHE A 755 4.33 54.08 5.26
CA PHE A 755 5.57 53.51 5.80
C PHE A 755 5.37 53.07 7.25
N ASN A 756 6.20 52.14 7.73
CA ASN A 756 6.09 51.51 9.07
C ASN A 756 4.85 50.62 9.24
N VAL A 757 4.42 49.96 8.17
CA VAL A 757 3.32 48.99 8.21
C VAL A 757 3.89 47.57 8.38
N PRO A 758 3.51 46.82 9.42
CA PRO A 758 3.96 45.43 9.57
C PRO A 758 3.42 44.55 8.42
N CYS A 759 4.31 44.15 7.52
CA CYS A 759 3.99 43.41 6.29
C CYS A 759 4.50 41.97 6.32
N ASN A 760 4.56 41.34 7.49
CA ASN A 760 5.01 39.96 7.60
C ASN A 760 3.92 39.04 7.04
N PRO A 761 4.18 38.30 5.95
CA PRO A 761 3.27 37.26 5.47
C PRO A 761 3.15 36.15 6.51
N VAL A 762 2.01 35.47 6.55
CA VAL A 762 1.92 34.18 7.25
C VAL A 762 2.78 33.18 6.48
N LEU A 763 3.62 32.42 7.17
CA LEU A 763 4.40 31.35 6.54
C LEU A 763 3.54 30.09 6.39
N PRO A 764 3.81 29.22 5.40
CA PRO A 764 3.17 27.93 5.34
C PRO A 764 3.48 27.17 6.63
N GLY A 765 2.52 26.37 7.12
CA GLY A 765 2.78 25.40 8.18
C GLY A 765 3.94 24.52 7.75
N ALA A 766 5.08 24.68 8.41
CA ALA A 766 6.25 23.88 8.10
C ALA A 766 5.97 22.44 8.58
N PRO A 767 6.31 21.41 7.79
CA PRO A 767 6.16 20.05 8.27
C PRO A 767 7.12 19.83 9.44
N LEU A 768 6.63 19.21 10.50
CA LEU A 768 7.48 18.80 11.60
C LEU A 768 8.35 17.63 11.15
N LEU A 769 9.67 17.86 11.17
CA LEU A 769 10.63 16.88 10.69
C LEU A 769 11.14 15.99 11.81
N LEU A 770 11.45 14.74 11.45
CA LEU A 770 12.21 13.82 12.27
C LEU A 770 13.71 14.14 12.15
N GLU A 771 14.40 14.22 13.29
CA GLU A 771 15.86 14.32 13.32
C GLU A 771 16.49 13.02 12.80
N SER A 772 17.34 13.12 11.78
CA SER A 772 18.05 11.97 11.23
C SER A 772 19.07 11.42 12.23
N GLU A 773 18.78 10.26 12.84
CA GLU A 773 19.70 9.54 13.72
C GLU A 773 20.01 8.14 13.14
N PRO A 774 21.27 7.84 12.74
CA PRO A 774 21.60 6.55 12.16
C PRO A 774 21.50 5.41 13.19
N GLY A 775 20.61 4.44 12.93
CA GLY A 775 20.56 3.16 13.65
C GLY A 775 19.39 2.93 14.60
N LEU A 776 18.31 3.70 14.50
CA LEU A 776 17.07 3.40 15.24
C LEU A 776 16.38 2.14 14.71
N VAL A 777 15.91 1.30 15.63
CA VAL A 777 15.17 0.07 15.34
C VAL A 777 13.68 0.37 15.50
N ALA A 778 12.88 0.04 14.48
CA ALA A 778 11.42 0.15 14.50
C ALA A 778 10.84 -0.53 15.76
N GLY A 779 10.02 0.20 16.53
CA GLY A 779 9.48 -0.30 17.80
C GLY A 779 8.14 0.29 18.23
N GLY A 780 7.63 1.33 17.55
CA GLY A 780 6.33 1.93 17.85
C GLY A 780 5.14 1.14 17.28
N VAL A 781 3.93 1.53 17.66
CA VAL A 781 2.67 0.89 17.23
C VAL A 781 2.07 1.68 16.08
N LEU A 782 1.43 1.01 15.10
CA LEU A 782 0.60 1.68 14.09
C LEU A 782 -0.57 2.41 14.76
N LEU A 783 -0.86 3.64 14.34
CA LEU A 783 -1.83 4.49 15.01
C LEU A 783 -3.27 3.96 14.84
N ASP A 784 -4.00 3.76 15.94
CA ASP A 784 -5.43 3.44 15.92
C ASP A 784 -6.30 4.67 16.23
N ALA A 785 -7.59 4.61 15.83
CA ALA A 785 -8.51 5.74 15.98
C ALA A 785 -8.77 6.15 17.45
N LEU A 786 -8.56 5.24 18.42
CA LEU A 786 -8.73 5.53 19.83
C LEU A 786 -7.55 6.34 20.37
N GLY A 787 -6.33 5.96 19.97
CA GLY A 787 -5.08 6.65 20.31
C GLY A 787 -5.02 8.10 19.81
N LEU A 788 -5.46 8.35 18.58
CA LEU A 788 -5.53 9.69 18.01
C LEU A 788 -6.48 10.62 18.79
N SER A 789 -7.67 10.12 19.16
CA SER A 789 -8.67 10.93 19.88
C SER A 789 -8.18 11.41 21.25
N HIS A 790 -7.38 10.58 21.95
CA HIS A 790 -6.77 10.96 23.22
C HIS A 790 -5.71 12.04 23.01
N ALA A 791 -4.80 11.84 22.04
CA ALA A 791 -3.72 12.77 21.78
C ALA A 791 -4.19 14.17 21.34
N ILE A 792 -5.24 14.23 20.50
CA ILE A 792 -5.88 15.50 20.12
C ILE A 792 -6.39 16.26 21.35
N SER A 793 -7.08 15.57 22.27
CA SER A 793 -7.60 16.20 23.49
C SER A 793 -6.47 16.78 24.35
N GLU A 794 -5.33 16.09 24.45
CA GLU A 794 -4.19 16.56 25.21
C GLU A 794 -3.53 17.79 24.57
N ALA A 795 -3.34 17.79 23.25
CA ALA A 795 -2.81 18.92 22.51
C ALA A 795 -3.71 20.18 22.60
N HIS A 796 -5.03 20.02 22.55
CA HIS A 796 -5.99 21.11 22.79
C HIS A 796 -5.88 21.68 24.20
N ASN A 797 -5.75 20.79 25.20
CA ASN A 797 -5.60 21.18 26.58
C ASN A 797 -4.28 21.93 26.83
N TYR A 798 -3.21 21.55 26.13
CA TYR A 798 -1.94 22.28 26.17
C TYR A 798 -2.15 23.74 25.77
N TRP A 799 -2.67 23.99 24.56
CA TRP A 799 -2.88 25.36 24.07
C TRP A 799 -3.87 26.15 24.93
N THR A 800 -4.92 25.49 25.44
CA THR A 800 -5.86 26.12 26.39
C THR A 800 -5.16 26.60 27.66
N ARG A 801 -4.20 25.84 28.20
CA ARG A 801 -3.39 26.24 29.37
C ARG A 801 -2.42 27.38 29.04
N GLN A 802 -1.96 27.50 27.80
CA GLN A 802 -1.15 28.63 27.33
C GLN A 802 -1.96 29.94 27.22
N GLY A 803 -3.29 29.90 27.39
CA GLY A 803 -4.13 31.09 27.46
C GLY A 803 -4.60 31.62 26.11
N ILE A 804 -4.72 30.74 25.10
CA ILE A 804 -5.29 31.10 23.80
C ILE A 804 -6.72 31.69 23.94
N SER A 805 -7.06 32.61 23.06
CA SER A 805 -8.35 33.30 23.04
C SER A 805 -9.54 32.38 22.70
N GLN A 806 -10.78 32.83 22.96
CA GLN A 806 -11.97 32.03 22.66
C GLN A 806 -12.17 31.77 21.16
N SER A 807 -11.73 32.70 20.29
CA SER A 807 -11.71 32.49 18.84
C SER A 807 -10.69 31.43 18.44
N GLN A 808 -9.50 31.45 19.03
CA GLN A 808 -8.47 30.42 18.81
C GLN A 808 -8.90 29.04 19.32
N GLN A 809 -9.61 28.96 20.45
CA GLN A 809 -10.20 27.70 20.91
C GLN A 809 -11.23 27.16 19.93
N SER A 810 -12.00 28.06 19.30
CA SER A 810 -12.99 27.67 18.29
C SER A 810 -12.31 27.22 16.99
N GLN A 811 -11.16 27.81 16.64
CA GLN A 811 -10.33 27.41 15.51
C GLN A 811 -9.80 25.98 15.71
N LEU A 812 -9.15 25.70 16.84
CA LEU A 812 -8.69 24.35 17.19
C LEU A 812 -9.84 23.34 17.21
N ALA A 813 -11.00 23.71 17.76
CA ALA A 813 -12.18 22.82 17.82
C ALA A 813 -12.75 22.46 16.45
N ASN A 814 -12.53 23.31 15.44
CA ASN A 814 -12.93 23.04 14.05
C ASN A 814 -11.81 22.34 13.27
N ALA A 815 -10.67 22.03 13.89
CA ALA A 815 -9.55 21.46 13.16
C ALA A 815 -9.86 20.02 12.74
N GLU A 816 -9.51 19.67 11.50
CA GLU A 816 -9.68 18.34 10.92
C GLU A 816 -8.36 17.57 10.99
N TYR A 817 -8.40 16.25 11.16
CA TYR A 817 -7.19 15.44 11.33
C TYR A 817 -7.21 14.26 10.36
N PHE A 818 -6.11 14.05 9.66
CA PHE A 818 -5.93 12.95 8.72
C PHE A 818 -4.63 12.21 9.02
N ILE A 819 -4.71 10.88 9.13
CA ILE A 819 -3.52 10.01 9.15
C ILE A 819 -3.22 9.66 7.70
N ARG A 820 -2.00 9.92 7.23
CA ARG A 820 -1.54 9.64 5.86
C ARG A 820 -0.09 9.20 5.90
N ASP A 821 0.36 8.45 4.90
CA ASP A 821 1.81 8.23 4.72
C ASP A 821 2.39 9.52 4.16
N LEU A 822 3.15 10.23 4.97
CA LEU A 822 3.83 11.48 4.60
C LEU A 822 5.23 11.15 4.06
N ALA A 823 5.88 12.13 3.43
CA ALA A 823 7.23 11.94 2.91
C ALA A 823 8.23 11.52 4.01
N ASP A 824 9.27 10.78 3.61
CA ASP A 824 10.30 10.29 4.52
C ASP A 824 10.87 11.42 5.40
N GLY A 825 10.87 11.17 6.71
CA GLY A 825 11.33 12.13 7.71
C GLY A 825 10.31 13.20 8.10
N VAL A 826 9.08 13.18 7.60
CA VAL A 826 7.98 14.06 8.04
C VAL A 826 7.12 13.33 9.08
N LEU A 827 6.84 13.99 10.21
CA LEU A 827 6.03 13.44 11.30
C LEU A 827 4.60 13.99 11.29
N GLY A 828 4.45 15.26 10.92
CA GLY A 828 3.17 15.95 10.86
C GLY A 828 3.27 17.21 10.01
N ARG A 829 2.11 17.72 9.60
CA ARG A 829 1.99 19.02 8.92
C ARG A 829 0.60 19.60 9.14
N ALA A 830 0.51 20.90 9.37
CA ALA A 830 -0.75 21.63 9.34
C ALA A 830 -0.93 22.40 8.03
N PHE A 831 -2.18 22.44 7.56
CA PHE A 831 -2.65 23.29 6.47
C PHE A 831 -3.94 23.98 6.92
N ARG A 832 -3.94 25.30 7.04
CA ARG A 832 -5.10 26.06 7.58
C ARG A 832 -5.63 25.52 8.92
N ASN A 833 -6.70 24.74 8.86
CA ASN A 833 -7.38 24.12 9.99
C ASN A 833 -7.33 22.59 9.91
N THR A 834 -6.49 22.03 9.04
CA THR A 834 -6.34 20.60 8.83
C THR A 834 -4.95 20.18 9.28
N VAL A 835 -4.85 19.07 10.00
CA VAL A 835 -3.60 18.50 10.48
C VAL A 835 -3.42 17.11 9.88
N TYR A 836 -2.34 16.95 9.13
CA TYR A 836 -1.87 15.67 8.60
C TYR A 836 -0.83 15.09 9.55
N ILE A 837 -0.92 13.79 9.78
CA ILE A 837 -0.06 13.05 10.69
C ILE A 837 0.46 11.86 9.92
N ASP A 838 1.76 11.63 10.01
CA ASP A 838 2.36 10.49 9.32
C ASP A 838 1.83 9.15 9.85
N SER A 839 1.68 8.16 8.99
CA SER A 839 1.05 6.89 9.32
C SER A 839 1.95 6.02 10.20
N ASN A 840 3.27 6.15 10.02
CA ASN A 840 4.28 5.27 10.61
C ASN A 840 5.38 6.02 11.37
N ALA A 841 5.24 7.33 11.58
CA ALA A 841 6.20 8.23 12.22
C ALA A 841 7.59 8.18 11.54
N ALA A 842 7.62 8.35 10.23
CA ALA A 842 8.81 8.27 9.38
C ALA A 842 9.60 6.96 9.62
N GLY A 843 8.87 5.85 9.72
CA GLY A 843 9.40 4.50 9.92
C GLY A 843 9.77 4.12 11.36
N ILE A 844 9.65 5.03 12.32
CA ILE A 844 10.02 4.79 13.74
C ILE A 844 8.87 4.20 14.55
N GLY A 845 7.64 4.54 14.18
CA GLY A 845 6.39 4.19 14.86
C GLY A 845 6.00 5.19 15.96
N TRP A 846 4.70 5.28 16.22
CA TRP A 846 4.10 6.18 17.20
C TRP A 846 4.13 5.60 18.62
N GLN A 847 4.19 6.47 19.63
CA GLN A 847 3.91 6.14 21.02
C GLN A 847 2.89 7.09 21.66
N LEU A 848 2.19 6.59 22.67
CA LEU A 848 1.22 7.32 23.49
C LEU A 848 1.63 7.17 24.97
N GLY A 849 2.64 7.91 25.43
CA GLY A 849 3.13 7.87 26.82
C GLY A 849 4.65 7.69 26.94
N SER A 850 5.11 6.83 27.86
CA SER A 850 6.54 6.56 28.06
C SER A 850 6.97 5.26 27.38
N GLY A 851 7.81 5.33 26.34
CA GLY A 851 8.21 4.19 25.51
C GLY A 851 9.28 4.55 24.47
N LEU A 852 9.48 3.65 23.48
CA LEU A 852 10.36 3.86 22.32
C LEU A 852 9.47 4.21 21.11
N GLY A 853 9.61 5.42 20.53
CA GLY A 853 8.82 5.92 19.40
C GLY A 853 8.66 7.45 19.43
N ILE A 854 7.96 8.03 18.45
CA ILE A 854 7.64 9.48 18.43
C ILE A 854 6.37 9.75 19.25
N ASP A 855 6.38 10.76 20.14
CA ASP A 855 5.18 11.16 20.90
C ASP A 855 4.19 11.92 20.01
N LEU A 856 3.04 11.29 19.77
CA LEU A 856 1.97 11.88 18.95
C LEU A 856 1.40 13.17 19.55
N VAL A 857 1.38 13.33 20.88
CA VAL A 857 0.89 14.56 21.54
C VAL A 857 1.82 15.72 21.23
N ASP A 858 3.13 15.50 21.19
CA ASP A 858 4.12 16.55 20.88
C ASP A 858 3.99 16.99 19.42
N VAL A 859 3.81 16.04 18.49
CA VAL A 859 3.57 16.34 17.07
C VAL A 859 2.26 17.10 16.90
N LEU A 860 1.15 16.58 17.44
CA LEU A 860 -0.15 17.27 17.35
C LEU A 860 -0.13 18.67 17.98
N THR A 861 0.58 18.84 19.09
CA THR A 861 0.65 20.16 19.74
C THR A 861 1.42 21.15 18.88
N HIS A 862 2.49 20.69 18.23
CA HIS A 862 3.23 21.47 17.24
C HIS A 862 2.36 21.87 16.06
N GLU A 863 1.70 20.90 15.41
CA GLU A 863 0.84 21.17 14.25
C GLU A 863 -0.34 22.10 14.59
N LEU A 864 -0.94 21.94 15.77
CA LEU A 864 -1.97 22.87 16.24
C LEU A 864 -1.41 24.26 16.55
N GLY A 865 -0.11 24.40 16.80
CA GLY A 865 0.56 25.68 16.85
C GLY A 865 0.55 26.39 15.50
N HIS A 866 0.80 25.66 14.40
CA HIS A 866 0.65 26.20 13.04
C HIS A 866 -0.81 26.55 12.73
N VAL A 867 -1.78 25.72 13.14
CA VAL A 867 -3.21 26.08 13.05
C VAL A 867 -3.50 27.41 13.77
N LEU A 868 -2.81 27.70 14.87
CA LEU A 868 -2.94 28.96 15.62
C LEU A 868 -2.12 30.13 15.05
N GLY A 869 -1.34 29.90 13.99
CA GLY A 869 -0.49 30.89 13.35
C GLY A 869 0.88 31.10 14.03
N PHE A 870 1.39 30.10 14.76
CA PHE A 870 2.77 30.12 15.24
C PHE A 870 3.71 29.53 14.18
N ASP A 871 4.86 30.19 14.00
CA ASP A 871 5.94 29.73 13.12
C ASP A 871 6.86 28.74 13.84
N ASP A 872 7.57 27.95 13.03
CA ASP A 872 8.67 27.14 13.50
C ASP A 872 9.81 27.94 14.11
N VAL A 873 10.50 27.29 15.03
CA VAL A 873 11.73 27.74 15.65
C VAL A 873 12.84 26.77 15.24
N TYR A 874 13.93 27.31 14.69
CA TYR A 874 15.12 26.51 14.31
C TYR A 874 16.38 26.94 15.08
N ASP A 875 16.23 27.74 16.14
CA ASP A 875 17.35 28.07 17.03
C ASP A 875 17.68 26.87 17.92
N SER A 876 18.88 26.30 17.78
CA SER A 876 19.41 25.22 18.64
C SER A 876 19.30 25.49 20.15
N HIS A 877 19.23 26.75 20.61
CA HIS A 877 19.00 27.07 22.02
C HIS A 877 17.55 26.88 22.48
N ARG A 878 16.64 26.62 21.54
CA ARG A 878 15.20 26.45 21.71
C ARG A 878 14.72 25.08 21.24
N GLU A 879 15.59 24.07 21.22
CA GLU A 879 15.24 22.67 20.95
C GLU A 879 14.12 22.13 21.86
N GLY A 880 13.94 22.73 23.06
CA GLY A 880 12.84 22.40 23.97
C GLY A 880 11.52 23.14 23.71
N ASP A 881 11.41 23.92 22.64
CA ASP A 881 10.19 24.63 22.28
C ASP A 881 9.22 23.69 21.55
N VAL A 882 7.93 23.80 21.86
CA VAL A 882 6.91 23.00 21.16
C VAL A 882 6.84 23.35 19.68
N MET A 883 7.23 24.57 19.30
CA MET A 883 7.33 24.98 17.90
C MET A 883 8.72 24.75 17.31
N TYR A 884 9.61 23.97 17.95
CA TYR A 884 10.87 23.60 17.31
C TYR A 884 10.59 22.73 16.07
N GLY A 885 11.14 23.04 14.89
CA GLY A 885 10.74 22.41 13.62
C GLY A 885 11.28 20.98 13.39
N ILE A 886 12.07 20.46 14.33
CA ILE A 886 12.69 19.13 14.27
C ILE A 886 12.35 18.36 15.55
N ARG A 887 12.17 17.04 15.47
CA ARG A 887 11.92 16.17 16.61
C ARG A 887 12.88 14.99 16.65
N SER A 888 13.48 14.76 17.81
CA SER A 888 14.23 13.53 18.05
C SER A 888 13.30 12.45 18.63
N PRO A 889 13.53 11.15 18.33
CA PRO A 889 12.77 10.01 18.88
C PRO A 889 12.77 9.84 20.40
N SER A 890 13.59 10.60 21.13
CA SER A 890 13.71 10.53 22.59
C SER A 890 13.28 11.82 23.30
N GLN A 891 12.80 12.81 22.54
CA GLN A 891 12.28 14.05 23.09
C GLN A 891 10.83 13.84 23.52
N ASP A 892 10.54 14.23 24.77
CA ASP A 892 9.22 14.20 25.37
C ASP A 892 9.00 15.55 26.07
N LEU A 893 8.52 16.52 25.30
CA LEU A 893 8.40 17.92 25.72
C LEU A 893 7.20 18.10 26.66
N ILE A 894 6.13 17.34 26.44
CA ILE A 894 4.87 17.50 27.18
C ILE A 894 4.75 16.55 28.38
N ASN A 895 5.23 15.29 28.35
CA ASN A 895 5.17 14.42 29.54
C ASN A 895 6.22 14.76 30.61
N ALA A 896 7.26 15.55 30.31
CA ALA A 896 8.12 16.14 31.35
C ALA A 896 7.32 16.98 32.36
N SER A 897 6.16 17.52 31.96
CA SER A 897 5.20 18.21 32.83
C SER A 897 4.28 17.28 33.65
N ARG A 898 4.19 15.99 33.31
CA ARG A 898 3.37 14.99 34.05
C ARG A 898 4.05 14.51 35.34
N MET A 899 5.37 14.64 35.48
CA MET A 899 6.11 14.12 36.67
C MET A 899 6.40 15.14 37.78
N ASN A 900 6.28 16.46 37.55
CA ASN A 900 6.60 17.47 38.58
C ASN A 900 5.46 18.47 38.81
N GLY A 901 4.41 18.02 39.49
CA GLY A 901 3.32 18.88 39.99
C GLY A 901 3.70 19.88 41.09
N PHE A 902 4.96 20.36 41.16
CA PHE A 902 5.43 21.24 42.24
C PHE A 902 6.24 22.48 41.82
N ASP A 903 6.58 22.69 40.54
CA ASP A 903 7.42 23.85 40.13
C ASP A 903 6.65 25.05 39.53
N HIS A 904 5.32 25.06 39.59
CA HIS A 904 4.49 26.18 39.12
C HIS A 904 4.49 27.43 40.04
N ALA A 905 5.49 27.60 40.91
CA ALA A 905 5.61 28.77 41.79
C ALA A 905 6.76 29.73 41.43
N LEU A 906 7.60 29.43 40.43
CA LEU A 906 8.81 30.22 40.14
C LEU A 906 8.78 31.02 38.83
N LEU A 907 7.63 31.13 38.14
CA LEU A 907 7.51 31.90 36.89
C LEU A 907 6.40 32.96 36.85
N LEU A 908 5.73 33.25 37.98
CA LEU A 908 4.79 34.37 38.06
C LEU A 908 5.46 35.59 38.68
N GLY A 909 5.84 36.52 37.80
CA GLY A 909 6.16 37.90 38.14
C GLY A 909 5.06 38.54 39.01
N SER A 910 5.50 39.35 39.96
CA SER A 910 4.77 39.83 41.14
C SER A 910 3.64 40.84 40.85
N SER A 911 2.50 40.42 40.28
CA SER A 911 1.30 41.28 40.30
C SER A 911 -0.08 40.60 40.31
N SER A 912 -0.18 39.28 40.30
CA SER A 912 -1.50 38.61 40.14
C SER A 912 -1.97 37.77 41.34
N VAL A 913 -1.21 37.72 42.43
CA VAL A 913 -1.51 36.84 43.58
C VAL A 913 -2.54 37.42 44.57
N ASP A 914 -2.85 38.73 44.50
CA ASP A 914 -3.80 39.37 45.43
C ASP A 914 -5.28 39.29 45.01
N ARG A 915 -5.63 38.67 43.87
CA ARG A 915 -7.03 38.58 43.40
C ARG A 915 -7.69 37.21 43.47
N LEU A 916 -6.97 36.17 43.88
CA LEU A 916 -7.45 34.77 43.83
C LEU A 916 -7.83 34.16 45.18
N MET A 917 -7.99 34.96 46.24
CA MET A 917 -8.33 34.47 47.59
C MET A 917 -9.55 35.17 48.23
N SER A 918 -10.64 35.41 47.49
CA SER A 918 -11.83 35.98 48.14
C SER A 918 -13.22 35.51 47.70
N ASP A 919 -13.42 34.50 46.87
CA ASP A 919 -14.79 34.06 46.54
C ASP A 919 -14.85 32.58 46.12
N TRP A 920 -14.69 31.66 47.08
CA TRP A 920 -15.11 30.27 46.90
C TRP A 920 -16.23 29.97 47.90
N ASP A 921 -17.48 30.04 47.41
CA ASP A 921 -18.63 29.35 47.99
C ASP A 921 -18.70 27.96 47.34
N ASP A 922 -18.88 26.94 48.19
CA ASP A 922 -18.58 25.52 47.95
C ASP A 922 -19.66 24.75 47.13
N ASP A 923 -20.49 25.44 46.34
CA ASP A 923 -21.69 24.85 45.71
C ASP A 923 -21.66 24.79 44.16
N ASP A 924 -20.58 25.19 43.48
CA ASP A 924 -20.57 25.29 42.00
C ASP A 924 -19.72 24.22 41.27
N LEU A 925 -19.14 23.26 41.99
CA LEU A 925 -18.22 22.26 41.41
C LEU A 925 -18.90 20.96 40.92
N SER A 926 -20.19 20.78 41.20
CA SER A 926 -20.96 19.62 40.69
C SER A 926 -21.71 19.90 39.38
N ASP A 927 -21.91 21.17 39.00
CA ASP A 927 -22.66 21.54 37.79
C ASP A 927 -21.75 21.84 36.58
N SER A 928 -20.45 22.10 36.79
CA SER A 928 -19.52 22.45 35.69
C SER A 928 -18.80 21.27 35.02
N LEU A 929 -18.93 20.04 35.55
CA LEU A 929 -18.15 18.88 35.08
C LEU A 929 -18.98 17.66 34.66
N GLY A 930 -20.32 17.68 34.79
CA GLY A 930 -21.19 16.67 34.17
C GLY A 930 -20.88 15.20 34.47
N ILE A 931 -20.19 14.89 35.58
CA ILE A 931 -19.80 13.53 35.97
C ILE A 931 -20.38 13.23 37.36
N ASP A 932 -21.28 12.24 37.43
CA ASP A 932 -21.87 11.75 38.68
C ASP A 932 -20.87 10.80 39.37
N LEU A 933 -20.25 11.23 40.48
CA LEU A 933 -19.27 10.42 41.21
C LEU A 933 -19.96 9.37 42.11
N PRO A 934 -19.55 8.09 42.09
CA PRO A 934 -20.17 7.02 42.87
C PRO A 934 -19.99 7.17 44.39
N VAL A 935 -21.05 6.81 45.10
CA VAL A 935 -21.28 6.94 46.55
C VAL A 935 -20.35 6.03 47.37
N ASP A 936 -19.15 6.49 47.77
CA ASP A 936 -18.47 5.91 48.95
C ASP A 936 -17.43 6.79 49.69
N LEU A 937 -17.50 8.13 49.62
CA LEU A 937 -16.60 8.99 50.39
C LEU A 937 -17.29 10.10 51.21
N GLN A 938 -18.59 9.95 51.52
CA GLN A 938 -19.32 10.92 52.36
C GLN A 938 -19.30 10.65 53.88
N THR A 939 -18.47 9.74 54.41
CA THR A 939 -18.44 9.51 55.87
C THR A 939 -17.06 9.41 56.48
N LYS A 940 -16.37 10.55 56.62
CA LYS A 940 -15.50 10.85 57.80
C LYS A 940 -14.93 12.27 57.76
N ARG A 941 -15.65 13.23 58.35
CA ARG A 941 -15.15 14.25 59.30
C ARG A 941 -16.21 15.32 59.55
N ARG A 942 -17.21 15.00 60.37
CA ARG A 942 -17.91 16.00 61.20
C ARG A 942 -17.28 15.96 62.59
N GLY A 943 -16.58 17.01 62.99
CA GLY A 943 -16.01 17.08 64.34
C GLY A 943 -15.19 18.33 64.68
N LYS A 944 -15.90 19.41 65.00
CA LYS A 944 -15.52 20.56 65.85
C LYS A 944 -14.48 21.58 65.37
N ALA A 945 -14.97 22.81 65.30
CA ALA A 945 -14.25 24.07 65.17
C ALA A 945 -13.57 24.53 66.48
N SER A 946 -12.61 25.46 66.29
CA SER A 946 -12.11 26.55 67.18
C SER A 946 -10.59 26.54 67.46
N PRO A 947 -9.95 27.73 67.58
CA PRO A 947 -8.78 28.10 66.78
C PRO A 947 -7.47 28.12 67.58
N PHE A 948 -6.36 27.75 66.94
CA PHE A 948 -5.02 28.04 67.46
C PHE A 948 -4.42 29.25 66.74
N THR A 949 -4.32 30.32 67.52
CA THR A 949 -3.47 31.48 67.26
C THR A 949 -2.04 31.07 67.63
N GLY A 950 -1.11 31.15 66.68
CA GLY A 950 0.30 30.88 66.91
C GLY A 950 1.08 31.00 65.62
N THR A 951 1.76 32.13 65.45
CA THR A 951 2.72 32.39 64.38
C THR A 951 3.81 31.31 64.44
N ILE A 952 3.88 30.45 63.42
CA ILE A 952 5.00 29.52 63.22
C ILE A 952 6.06 30.26 62.41
N ASP A 953 7.24 30.37 62.99
CA ASP A 953 8.44 30.96 62.41
C ASP A 953 8.97 30.03 61.30
N LEU A 954 8.88 30.48 60.03
CA LEU A 954 9.26 29.70 58.83
C LEU A 954 10.75 29.30 58.81
N ILE A 955 11.59 29.88 59.66
CA ILE A 955 13.00 29.54 59.78
C ILE A 955 13.24 28.17 60.45
N ASP A 956 12.37 27.72 61.35
CA ASP A 956 12.56 26.46 62.11
C ASP A 956 12.00 25.21 61.38
N VAL A 957 11.41 25.40 60.19
CA VAL A 957 10.97 24.34 59.27
C VAL A 957 12.02 24.11 58.18
N VAL A 958 12.65 25.17 57.69
CA VAL A 958 13.74 25.11 56.69
C VAL A 958 15.00 24.45 57.27
N ASP A 959 15.32 24.68 58.55
CA ASP A 959 16.47 24.04 59.20
C ASP A 959 16.23 22.55 59.54
N ARG A 960 14.96 22.12 59.69
CA ARG A 960 14.61 20.70 59.86
C ARG A 960 14.56 19.92 58.54
N LEU A 961 14.25 20.58 57.43
CA LEU A 961 14.26 19.96 56.10
C LEU A 961 15.68 19.87 55.50
N ARG A 962 16.58 20.82 55.82
CA ARG A 962 18.01 20.71 55.48
C ARG A 962 18.72 19.54 56.17
N GLN A 963 18.32 19.17 57.39
CA GLN A 963 18.89 18.00 58.09
C GLN A 963 18.36 16.65 57.56
N GLN A 964 17.33 16.62 56.71
CA GLN A 964 16.85 15.39 56.06
C GLN A 964 17.47 15.14 54.67
N SER A 965 17.94 16.17 53.95
CA SER A 965 18.63 15.95 52.66
C SER A 965 20.10 15.55 52.78
N ASP A 966 20.77 15.87 53.89
CA ASP A 966 22.18 15.47 54.13
C ASP A 966 22.31 14.02 54.66
N GLY A 967 21.19 13.31 54.86
CA GLY A 967 21.14 11.95 55.40
C GLY A 967 20.97 10.83 54.36
N GLU A 968 20.57 11.15 53.13
CA GLU A 968 20.32 10.15 52.06
C GLU A 968 21.44 10.09 51.01
N SER A 969 22.33 11.09 50.91
CA SER A 969 23.47 11.04 49.96
C SER A 969 24.70 10.25 50.45
N ALA A 970 24.66 9.67 51.66
CA ALA A 970 25.77 8.90 52.25
C ALA A 970 25.56 7.38 52.23
N ALA A 971 24.50 6.87 51.59
CA ALA A 971 24.21 5.43 51.49
C ALA A 971 24.31 4.85 50.06
N GLU A 972 24.44 5.69 49.03
CA GLU A 972 24.61 5.25 47.63
C GLU A 972 26.09 5.13 47.21
N GLU A 973 27.03 5.78 47.93
CA GLU A 973 28.47 5.78 47.61
C GLU A 973 29.26 4.69 48.36
N GLN A 974 28.64 3.52 48.61
CA GLN A 974 29.29 2.36 49.23
C GLN A 974 28.86 1.01 48.64
N ARG A 975 28.43 0.97 47.37
CA ARG A 975 28.09 -0.26 46.63
C ARG A 975 28.61 -0.37 45.18
N GLU A 976 29.64 0.40 44.80
CA GLU A 976 30.34 0.21 43.50
C GLU A 976 31.88 0.28 43.62
N SER A 977 32.48 -0.47 44.54
CA SER A 977 33.95 -0.62 44.55
C SER A 977 34.48 -1.99 45.02
N GLU A 978 33.74 -3.07 44.78
CA GLU A 978 34.25 -4.44 44.91
C GLU A 978 33.69 -5.31 43.79
N GLU A 979 34.33 -5.28 42.62
CA GLU A 979 34.60 -6.47 41.77
C GLU A 979 35.28 -6.02 40.46
N ASP A 980 36.55 -5.66 40.55
CA ASP A 980 37.44 -5.82 39.40
C ASP A 980 38.82 -6.27 39.90
N THR A 981 39.00 -7.58 40.00
CA THR A 981 40.33 -8.22 40.07
C THR A 981 40.23 -9.69 39.67
N VAL A 982 40.85 -10.02 38.53
CA VAL A 982 41.63 -11.26 38.28
C VAL A 982 40.80 -12.51 37.88
N THR A 983 40.79 -12.89 36.59
CA THR A 983 41.69 -13.92 35.99
C THR A 983 41.20 -14.40 34.61
N LEU A 984 42.14 -14.40 33.67
CA LEU A 984 42.14 -15.00 32.33
C LEU A 984 42.24 -16.54 32.37
N LEU A 985 41.67 -17.22 31.35
CA LEU A 985 41.92 -18.60 30.85
C LEU A 985 41.00 -19.74 31.37
N ALA A 986 40.21 -20.32 30.45
CA ALA A 986 40.43 -21.69 29.97
C ALA A 986 39.56 -22.01 28.74
N GLU A 987 40.18 -22.69 27.78
CA GLU A 987 39.71 -23.18 26.48
C GLU A 987 38.59 -24.23 26.56
N GLY A 988 37.83 -24.38 25.45
CA GLY A 988 37.36 -25.70 25.03
C GLY A 988 36.03 -25.74 24.25
N ARG A 989 36.14 -25.89 22.92
CA ARG A 989 35.28 -26.66 21.95
C ARG A 989 33.81 -26.89 22.35
N SER A 990 32.82 -26.64 21.49
CA SER A 990 32.66 -26.97 20.06
C SER A 990 31.60 -26.09 19.42
#